data_AF-A0A1B8WAG9-F1
#
_entry.id   AF-A0A1B8WAG9-F1
#
_cell.length_a   1.000
_cell.length_b   1.000
_cell.length_c   1.000
_cell.angle_alpha   90.00
_cell.angle_beta   90.00
_cell.angle_gamma   90.00
#
_symmetry.space_group_name_H-M   'P 1'
#
loop_
_entity.id
_entity.type
_entity.pdbx_description
1 polymer ?
#
loop_
_entity_poly.entity_id
_entity_poly.type
_entity_poly.pdbx_seq_one_letter_code
_entity_poly.pdbx_strand_id
1 'polypeptide(L)'
;MTIRKKVTLSALAISMLTASLGGLPLSQKGLYQKLGIIQTANAAETELPSSVFLERMRGLYDALAAGDKTDMQEVRNLRDEIAGLDEAVNQQLIDPVWNKISAKLPETVDQAELKASLFRLVKAVGSFRYDPNASDLEAIRTNPEYRATLKTIAAAGGDENIRLDDFLVFLFGDGGSRKGVEGTIGSLLAEKTPTELIQLLGNKQGITAVLLQATEKLLGDTGSYKFSSILSNLGVTPQDVRATVLNFQLKLQKDEPAISAMTVAYIRSAAKPNVKITADGRVHTYTLNVFGVSIIPLVLQWSKVSGDAQVSVSPNGVVSIPSNVASGKAVIQARLINPYGGSAKVIFEQEVSLTTAQEEETEFPTAPLIERLNKLHSALAAGDPADIQAVRDLRDEIAGLNFATDQALIDPIWNKLAAKLPATADQAKLKETLFNIMKAVGSIQYDPQASGLEAIRTNPEYRAALKALGAAGGEPSFVVDDLLLYLFGDGGAKLGVEGTIRKQIAALSSTELLRLLGDKQAFAALVPKAIEQLLGETDDYKVSSLLSSVGITPNELNATLAAFQLKLKKDEPAQAALTIASVRAGAVETVKTSEDGREQAFSLKVFGVAVPSLALRWSKVSGSENVKVAANGTVTLSRGTQTGSAVIRATFINPYGGTAKVIFEKQVTLTAAEGEGDHFPAEEFLKRMNKLHAALLAGDPSDVKDVRNLREEITKLSFAKDQALIDPVWNKIKAKLPASVNQEELKKSLFQIIQAVGSIQYDPEGKDLEAIRTNPEFRATLKTIAAAGGVTTLTMDDFLLLLFGDGNDRPGIEGTVRDIISDMNTKELAQLLGNKDKMNEVLMEAMAEIIAEKDDYALSEALYNLGVKSTDIRSTVLKFQVKLKNDERALNALTVAYIRSEVISAVKVTANGRQHDYTLKLFGKELPYSLLRWKKVSGSKDVTVDSKGKVTLPKKVATGTAVIQATLINPYGGSAKVIFQQEVTLINGEVETDPKAELQKIAQALDDKLAAINKKLKAATNDEQKAELVLEVVQARNEAVNAINNVKATNSLKNKAINETKSKVNKLLTAIIMEIMRS
;
A
#
# COMPACT_ATOMS: atom_id res chain seq x y z
N MET A 1 40.25 -2.54 38.30
CA MET A 1 38.79 -2.71 38.10
C MET A 1 38.46 -2.38 36.66
N THR A 2 37.64 -3.23 36.07
CA THR A 2 37.39 -3.46 34.65
C THR A 2 36.45 -2.44 33.99
N ILE A 3 36.94 -1.86 32.90
CA ILE A 3 36.33 -1.66 31.56
C ILE A 3 34.78 -1.67 31.45
N ARG A 4 34.21 -0.57 30.91
CA ARG A 4 33.42 -0.50 29.64
C ARG A 4 32.36 0.61 29.70
N LYS A 5 32.46 1.59 28.80
CA LYS A 5 31.37 2.12 27.93
C LYS A 5 31.86 3.35 27.16
N LYS A 6 32.48 3.09 26.02
CA LYS A 6 32.54 3.99 24.86
C LYS A 6 32.44 3.09 23.63
N VAL A 7 32.12 3.70 22.48
CA VAL A 7 32.07 3.15 21.12
C VAL A 7 30.64 2.92 20.61
N THR A 8 30.18 3.92 19.86
CA THR A 8 29.11 3.87 18.87
C THR A 8 29.65 4.77 17.76
N LEU A 9 29.88 4.31 16.52
CA LEU A 9 29.76 5.10 15.27
C LEU A 9 30.34 4.43 14.05
N SER A 10 29.54 4.40 12.95
CA SER A 10 29.81 4.37 11.47
C SER A 10 29.18 3.22 10.65
N ALA A 11 28.11 3.44 9.85
CA ALA A 11 27.87 2.74 8.55
C ALA A 11 28.13 3.64 7.33
N LEU A 12 28.85 4.73 7.55
CA LEU A 12 29.03 5.83 6.62
C LEU A 12 29.92 5.68 5.39
N ALA A 13 31.06 5.00 5.44
CA ALA A 13 31.97 4.96 4.32
C ALA A 13 31.29 4.43 3.05
N ILE A 14 30.72 3.23 2.99
CA ILE A 14 30.30 2.66 1.70
C ILE A 14 29.03 3.33 1.12
N SER A 15 28.14 3.87 1.96
CA SER A 15 26.87 4.46 1.50
C SER A 15 26.90 5.99 1.36
N MET A 16 27.86 6.70 1.98
CA MET A 16 28.11 8.11 1.69
C MET A 16 29.28 8.34 0.74
N LEU A 17 30.26 7.42 0.62
CA LEU A 17 31.34 7.57 -0.37
C LEU A 17 30.84 7.55 -1.80
N THR A 18 29.75 6.82 -2.06
CA THR A 18 29.15 6.78 -3.39
C THR A 18 28.34 8.01 -3.74
N ALA A 19 27.91 8.80 -2.75
CA ALA A 19 27.13 10.01 -2.96
C ALA A 19 27.98 11.29 -3.04
N SER A 20 29.31 11.24 -2.84
CA SER A 20 30.06 12.42 -2.37
C SER A 20 31.10 13.14 -3.21
N LEU A 21 31.61 12.66 -4.35
CA LEU A 21 32.98 13.08 -4.73
C LEU A 21 33.20 13.73 -6.12
N GLY A 22 33.10 15.08 -6.32
CA GLY A 22 33.72 15.70 -7.52
C GLY A 22 33.59 17.21 -7.85
N GLY A 23 34.56 17.78 -8.60
CA GLY A 23 34.63 19.18 -9.15
C GLY A 23 35.43 19.35 -10.50
N LEU A 24 35.14 20.44 -11.26
CA LEU A 24 35.28 20.93 -12.70
C LEU A 24 36.62 20.97 -13.53
N PRO A 25 36.71 21.40 -14.85
CA PRO A 25 35.69 21.77 -15.90
C PRO A 25 35.85 21.18 -17.36
N LEU A 26 34.72 21.16 -18.10
CA LEU A 26 34.39 21.20 -19.56
C LEU A 26 35.45 20.90 -20.68
N SER A 27 35.19 19.90 -21.57
CA SER A 27 34.54 20.07 -22.89
C SER A 27 34.58 18.81 -23.81
N GLN A 28 33.69 18.82 -24.81
CA GLN A 28 33.66 18.06 -26.08
C GLN A 28 33.22 16.59 -26.06
N LYS A 29 31.98 16.35 -26.49
CA LYS A 29 31.64 15.33 -27.51
C LYS A 29 30.25 15.55 -28.14
N GLY A 30 30.04 16.76 -28.64
CA GLY A 30 29.22 16.93 -29.85
C GLY A 30 30.09 16.56 -31.06
N LEU A 31 30.16 15.28 -31.44
CA LEU A 31 30.65 14.87 -32.77
C LEU A 31 30.31 13.41 -33.16
N TYR A 32 30.20 12.48 -32.20
CA TYR A 32 30.04 11.05 -32.53
C TYR A 32 28.61 10.60 -32.84
N GLN A 33 27.58 11.33 -32.38
CA GLN A 33 26.18 11.01 -32.72
C GLN A 33 25.76 11.45 -34.14
N LYS A 34 26.64 12.09 -34.92
CA LYS A 34 26.34 12.51 -36.32
C LYS A 34 26.94 11.62 -37.41
N LEU A 35 27.56 10.49 -37.08
CA LEU A 35 28.22 9.62 -38.08
C LEU A 35 27.77 8.16 -37.98
N GLY A 36 26.46 7.90 -38.02
CA GLY A 36 25.84 6.58 -37.88
C GLY A 36 26.53 5.44 -38.65
N ILE A 37 27.45 4.73 -37.99
CA ILE A 37 28.16 3.58 -38.57
C ILE A 37 28.37 2.49 -37.48
N ILE A 38 27.91 1.29 -37.84
CA ILE A 38 28.14 -0.08 -37.35
C ILE A 38 27.16 -0.69 -36.33
N GLN A 39 26.31 -1.56 -36.91
CA GLN A 39 25.70 -2.73 -36.30
C GLN A 39 26.76 -3.80 -35.99
N THR A 40 26.88 -4.20 -34.73
CA THR A 40 27.43 -5.50 -34.33
C THR A 40 26.62 -6.04 -33.15
N ALA A 41 26.05 -7.23 -33.33
CA ALA A 41 25.32 -7.96 -32.30
C ALA A 41 26.30 -8.49 -31.24
N ASN A 42 26.57 -7.68 -30.21
CA ASN A 42 27.06 -8.16 -28.93
C ASN A 42 25.86 -8.40 -28.01
N ALA A 43 25.92 -9.45 -27.18
CA ALA A 43 24.96 -9.72 -26.12
C ALA A 43 24.64 -8.43 -25.37
N ALA A 44 23.36 -8.03 -25.36
CA ALA A 44 22.84 -6.74 -24.94
C ALA A 44 23.72 -6.05 -23.87
N GLU A 45 24.48 -5.04 -24.30
CA GLU A 45 24.99 -4.01 -23.40
C GLU A 45 23.77 -3.30 -22.82
N THR A 46 23.27 -3.80 -21.69
CA THR A 46 22.27 -3.11 -20.89
C THR A 46 22.84 -1.73 -20.59
N GLU A 47 22.21 -0.69 -21.15
CA GLU A 47 22.53 0.72 -20.87
C GLU A 47 22.62 0.93 -19.34
N LEU A 48 23.49 1.86 -18.91
CA LEU A 48 23.66 2.21 -17.50
C LEU A 48 22.29 2.40 -16.81
N PRO A 49 22.07 1.89 -15.58
CA PRO A 49 20.75 1.92 -14.95
C PRO A 49 20.30 3.35 -14.63
N SER A 50 19.13 3.70 -15.17
CA SER A 50 18.28 4.88 -14.93
C SER A 50 18.97 6.25 -15.03
N SER A 51 18.52 7.09 -15.96
CA SER A 51 18.82 8.53 -16.01
C SER A 51 18.68 9.21 -14.65
N VAL A 52 17.75 8.71 -13.82
CA VAL A 52 17.50 9.18 -12.45
C VAL A 52 18.72 9.11 -11.55
N PHE A 53 19.51 8.03 -11.59
CA PHE A 53 20.73 7.92 -10.80
C PHE A 53 21.77 8.99 -11.22
N LEU A 54 21.99 9.13 -12.53
CA LEU A 54 22.94 10.10 -13.07
C LEU A 54 22.50 11.54 -12.79
N GLU A 55 21.21 11.84 -12.93
CA GLU A 55 20.61 13.12 -12.57
C GLU A 55 20.76 13.42 -11.09
N ARG A 56 20.54 12.44 -10.21
CA ARG A 56 20.67 12.63 -8.77
C ARG A 56 22.11 12.91 -8.37
N MET A 57 23.03 12.10 -8.88
CA MET A 57 24.47 12.29 -8.70
C MET A 57 24.87 13.69 -9.21
N ARG A 58 24.34 14.13 -10.35
CA ARG A 58 24.61 15.48 -10.91
C ARG A 58 24.07 16.58 -10.02
N GLY A 59 22.88 16.44 -9.49
CA GLY A 59 22.34 17.38 -8.52
C GLY A 59 23.22 17.53 -7.28
N LEU A 60 23.81 16.44 -6.78
CA LEU A 60 24.72 16.49 -5.62
C LEU A 60 26.05 17.14 -5.94
N TYR A 61 26.63 16.84 -7.11
CA TYR A 61 27.83 17.50 -7.60
C TYR A 61 27.61 19.00 -7.78
N ASP A 62 26.54 19.38 -8.49
CA ASP A 62 26.21 20.78 -8.77
C ASP A 62 25.97 21.52 -7.46
N ALA A 63 25.29 20.87 -6.50
CA ALA A 63 25.15 21.40 -5.17
C ALA A 63 26.51 21.58 -4.49
N LEU A 64 27.37 20.56 -4.42
CA LEU A 64 28.70 20.65 -3.80
C LEU A 64 29.56 21.75 -4.44
N ALA A 65 29.52 21.89 -5.77
CA ALA A 65 30.24 22.91 -6.53
C ALA A 65 29.71 24.33 -6.30
N ALA A 66 28.40 24.48 -6.05
CA ALA A 66 27.78 25.75 -5.65
C ALA A 66 28.09 26.17 -4.20
N GLY A 67 28.79 25.33 -3.43
CA GLY A 67 29.19 25.60 -2.06
C GLY A 67 30.52 26.32 -1.90
N ASP A 68 31.12 26.16 -0.72
CA ASP A 68 32.46 26.69 -0.48
C ASP A 68 33.48 25.86 -1.27
N LYS A 69 34.50 26.51 -1.83
CA LYS A 69 35.60 25.81 -2.55
C LYS A 69 36.30 24.76 -1.70
N THR A 70 36.27 24.89 -0.37
CA THR A 70 36.83 23.92 0.58
C THR A 70 36.03 22.63 0.63
N ASP A 71 34.70 22.69 0.54
CA ASP A 71 33.80 21.52 0.64
C ASP A 71 34.15 20.48 -0.42
N MET A 72 34.38 20.99 -1.64
CA MET A 72 34.83 20.22 -2.79
C MET A 72 36.18 19.52 -2.57
N GLN A 73 37.10 20.22 -1.92
CA GLN A 73 38.46 19.72 -1.70
C GLN A 73 38.51 18.71 -0.55
N GLU A 74 37.71 18.90 0.49
CA GLU A 74 37.60 17.97 1.63
C GLU A 74 37.12 16.60 1.17
N VAL A 75 36.08 16.62 0.35
CA VAL A 75 35.58 15.50 -0.41
C VAL A 75 36.69 14.81 -1.22
N ARG A 76 37.42 15.54 -2.08
CA ARG A 76 38.53 14.97 -2.87
C ARG A 76 39.62 14.36 -2.00
N ASN A 77 39.94 14.98 -0.86
CA ASN A 77 40.95 14.48 0.07
C ASN A 77 40.55 13.11 0.67
N LEU A 78 39.28 12.91 1.01
CA LEU A 78 38.77 11.62 1.47
C LEU A 78 38.89 10.55 0.39
N ARG A 79 38.51 10.89 -0.84
CA ARG A 79 38.64 9.98 -1.99
C ARG A 79 40.09 9.51 -2.15
N ASP A 80 41.03 10.46 -2.13
CA ASP A 80 42.45 10.18 -2.33
C ASP A 80 43.03 9.37 -1.16
N GLU A 81 42.56 9.61 0.06
CA GLU A 81 42.90 8.79 1.24
C GLU A 81 42.42 7.34 1.09
N ILE A 82 41.21 7.11 0.57
CA ILE A 82 40.68 5.76 0.34
C ILE A 82 41.41 5.06 -0.81
N ALA A 83 41.69 5.78 -1.90
CA ALA A 83 42.53 5.31 -2.99
C ALA A 83 43.95 4.95 -2.49
N GLY A 84 44.41 5.57 -1.41
CA GLY A 84 45.69 5.30 -0.76
C GLY A 84 45.69 4.14 0.24
N LEU A 85 44.55 3.50 0.54
CA LEU A 85 44.51 2.36 1.46
C LEU A 85 45.32 1.17 0.89
N ASP A 86 46.19 0.62 1.72
CA ASP A 86 47.04 -0.51 1.37
C ASP A 86 46.26 -1.82 1.59
N GLU A 87 46.17 -2.64 0.56
CA GLU A 87 45.38 -3.87 0.61
C GLU A 87 45.90 -4.84 1.69
N ALA A 88 47.21 -5.09 1.74
CA ALA A 88 47.80 -6.03 2.67
C ALA A 88 47.61 -5.61 4.14
N VAL A 89 47.58 -4.30 4.41
CA VAL A 89 47.45 -3.74 5.76
C VAL A 89 46.01 -3.43 6.13
N ASN A 90 45.08 -3.30 5.18
CA ASN A 90 43.73 -2.77 5.44
C ASN A 90 42.57 -3.72 5.11
N GLN A 91 42.84 -4.93 4.62
CA GLN A 91 41.78 -5.93 4.44
C GLN A 91 40.98 -6.23 5.72
N GLN A 92 41.55 -6.09 6.93
CA GLN A 92 40.77 -6.33 8.16
C GLN A 92 39.61 -5.34 8.38
N LEU A 93 39.57 -4.22 7.66
CA LEU A 93 38.49 -3.25 7.80
C LEU A 93 37.12 -3.86 7.44
N ILE A 94 37.08 -4.84 6.54
CA ILE A 94 35.85 -5.52 6.09
C ILE A 94 35.55 -6.82 6.85
N ASP A 95 36.34 -7.19 7.86
CA ASP A 95 36.19 -8.47 8.59
C ASP A 95 34.79 -8.75 9.12
N PRO A 96 34.04 -7.79 9.69
CA PRO A 96 32.71 -8.09 10.21
C PRO A 96 31.75 -8.66 9.17
N VAL A 97 31.79 -8.13 7.94
CA VAL A 97 30.99 -8.64 6.81
C VAL A 97 31.67 -9.87 6.19
N TRP A 98 32.99 -9.81 5.98
CA TRP A 98 33.74 -10.89 5.36
C TRP A 98 33.60 -12.21 6.13
N ASN A 99 33.64 -12.18 7.46
CA ASN A 99 33.53 -13.39 8.29
C ASN A 99 32.17 -14.09 8.15
N LYS A 100 31.12 -13.38 7.73
CA LYS A 100 29.81 -13.96 7.42
C LYS A 100 29.82 -14.61 6.04
N ILE A 101 30.39 -13.89 5.07
CA ILE A 101 30.57 -14.37 3.69
C ILE A 101 31.41 -15.65 3.69
N SER A 102 32.59 -15.63 4.30
CA SER A 102 33.55 -16.74 4.29
C SER A 102 33.00 -18.01 4.93
N ALA A 103 32.13 -17.88 5.94
CA ALA A 103 31.46 -19.00 6.59
C ALA A 103 30.45 -19.74 5.67
N LYS A 104 30.12 -19.17 4.52
CA LYS A 104 29.15 -19.71 3.54
C LYS A 104 29.78 -20.05 2.19
N LEU A 105 31.07 -19.75 2.00
CA LEU A 105 31.78 -20.08 0.76
C LEU A 105 32.13 -21.57 0.70
N PRO A 106 32.08 -22.20 -0.49
CA PRO A 106 32.65 -23.52 -0.70
C PRO A 106 34.16 -23.56 -0.39
N GLU A 107 34.66 -24.71 0.08
CA GLU A 107 36.11 -24.92 0.35
C GLU A 107 36.99 -24.77 -0.90
N THR A 108 36.39 -24.88 -2.09
CA THR A 108 37.09 -24.74 -3.38
C THR A 108 37.40 -23.29 -3.76
N VAL A 109 36.84 -22.31 -3.05
CA VAL A 109 37.06 -20.88 -3.31
C VAL A 109 38.33 -20.42 -2.62
N ASP A 110 39.21 -19.73 -3.35
CA ASP A 110 40.34 -19.02 -2.75
C ASP A 110 39.82 -17.83 -1.93
N GLN A 111 39.62 -18.07 -0.63
CA GLN A 111 39.08 -17.08 0.29
C GLN A 111 40.00 -15.87 0.45
N ALA A 112 41.32 -16.03 0.33
CA ALA A 112 42.27 -14.93 0.47
C ALA A 112 42.16 -13.97 -0.72
N GLU A 113 42.16 -14.51 -1.95
CA GLU A 113 42.02 -13.71 -3.17
C GLU A 113 40.61 -13.10 -3.27
N LEU A 114 39.56 -13.83 -2.91
CA LEU A 114 38.19 -13.27 -2.93
C LEU A 114 38.04 -12.13 -1.91
N LYS A 115 38.67 -12.23 -0.72
CA LYS A 115 38.69 -11.14 0.26
C LYS A 115 39.45 -9.93 -0.27
N ALA A 116 40.61 -10.14 -0.89
CA ALA A 116 41.41 -9.11 -1.53
C ALA A 116 40.62 -8.38 -2.63
N SER A 117 39.95 -9.14 -3.49
CA SER A 117 39.11 -8.58 -4.55
C SER A 117 37.89 -7.83 -4.02
N LEU A 118 37.22 -8.35 -2.98
CA LEU A 118 36.14 -7.64 -2.30
C LEU A 118 36.63 -6.32 -1.70
N PHE A 119 37.82 -6.31 -1.09
CA PHE A 119 38.43 -5.09 -0.59
C PHE A 119 38.76 -4.09 -1.71
N ARG A 120 39.32 -4.56 -2.84
CA ARG A 120 39.55 -3.74 -4.04
C ARG A 120 38.25 -3.13 -4.59
N LEU A 121 37.17 -3.91 -4.63
CA LEU A 121 35.85 -3.41 -5.02
C LEU A 121 35.36 -2.31 -4.06
N VAL A 122 35.43 -2.54 -2.74
CA VAL A 122 35.07 -1.52 -1.73
C VAL A 122 35.91 -0.26 -1.89
N LYS A 123 37.21 -0.41 -2.15
CA LYS A 123 38.12 0.70 -2.41
C LYS A 123 37.75 1.45 -3.68
N ALA A 124 37.50 0.76 -4.79
CA ALA A 124 37.12 1.35 -6.07
C ALA A 124 35.80 2.13 -5.97
N VAL A 125 34.79 1.54 -5.32
CA VAL A 125 33.50 2.19 -5.01
C VAL A 125 33.69 3.36 -4.03
N GLY A 126 34.65 3.27 -3.12
CA GLY A 126 35.00 4.34 -2.19
C GLY A 126 35.82 5.47 -2.80
N SER A 127 36.49 5.24 -3.94
CA SER A 127 37.42 6.19 -4.55
C SER A 127 37.02 6.69 -5.94
N PHE A 128 35.86 6.29 -6.47
CA PHE A 128 35.48 6.68 -7.83
C PHE A 128 35.27 8.20 -7.93
N ARG A 129 35.57 8.76 -9.10
CA ARG A 129 35.44 10.19 -9.37
C ARG A 129 34.06 10.43 -9.94
N TYR A 130 33.47 11.56 -9.57
CA TYR A 130 32.31 12.06 -10.27
C TYR A 130 32.68 12.41 -11.72
N ASP A 131 32.24 11.57 -12.66
CA ASP A 131 32.24 11.85 -14.08
C ASP A 131 30.78 12.01 -14.55
N PRO A 132 30.42 13.14 -15.19
CA PRO A 132 29.10 13.30 -15.80
C PRO A 132 28.72 12.19 -16.80
N ASN A 133 29.71 11.48 -17.35
CA ASN A 133 29.49 10.33 -18.25
C ASN A 133 29.52 8.97 -17.52
N ALA A 134 29.66 8.98 -16.19
CA ALA A 134 29.75 7.78 -15.36
C ALA A 134 30.84 6.78 -15.76
N SER A 135 31.95 7.23 -16.38
CA SER A 135 32.99 6.29 -16.86
C SER A 135 33.65 5.49 -15.75
N ASP A 136 33.90 6.07 -14.57
CA ASP A 136 34.45 5.33 -13.44
C ASP A 136 33.46 4.28 -12.90
N LEU A 137 32.16 4.61 -12.90
CA LEU A 137 31.12 3.65 -12.51
C LEU A 137 31.00 2.54 -13.55
N GLU A 138 31.07 2.87 -14.83
CA GLU A 138 31.08 1.89 -15.92
C GLU A 138 32.33 1.01 -15.85
N ALA A 139 33.49 1.57 -15.50
CA ALA A 139 34.71 0.82 -15.27
C ALA A 139 34.57 -0.15 -14.10
N ILE A 140 33.90 0.25 -13.00
CA ILE A 140 33.58 -0.67 -11.89
C ILE A 140 32.56 -1.73 -12.32
N ARG A 141 31.53 -1.35 -13.08
CA ARG A 141 30.47 -2.24 -13.60
C ARG A 141 30.98 -3.31 -14.53
N THR A 142 31.90 -2.93 -15.40
CA THR A 142 32.44 -3.80 -16.45
C THR A 142 33.70 -4.53 -16.02
N ASN A 143 34.28 -4.19 -14.86
CA ASN A 143 35.47 -4.87 -14.35
C ASN A 143 35.18 -6.38 -14.13
N PRO A 144 35.86 -7.28 -14.88
CA PRO A 144 35.59 -8.71 -14.83
C PRO A 144 35.89 -9.32 -13.45
N GLU A 145 36.88 -8.77 -12.74
CA GLU A 145 37.25 -9.19 -11.39
C GLU A 145 36.11 -8.92 -10.40
N TYR A 146 35.55 -7.70 -10.41
CA TYR A 146 34.46 -7.33 -9.50
C TYR A 146 33.18 -8.08 -9.78
N ARG A 147 32.89 -8.34 -11.06
CA ARG A 147 31.76 -9.19 -11.47
C ARG A 147 31.94 -10.63 -10.98
N ALA A 148 33.14 -11.19 -11.11
CA ALA A 148 33.44 -12.53 -10.61
C ALA A 148 33.31 -12.60 -9.08
N THR A 149 33.80 -11.58 -8.37
CA THR A 149 33.69 -11.48 -6.91
C THR A 149 32.25 -11.39 -6.44
N LEU A 150 31.44 -10.49 -7.02
CA LEU A 150 30.02 -10.36 -6.69
C LEU A 150 29.24 -11.63 -7.02
N LYS A 151 29.50 -12.26 -8.18
CA LYS A 151 28.85 -13.51 -8.56
C LYS A 151 29.17 -14.64 -7.58
N THR A 152 30.42 -14.76 -7.14
CA THR A 152 30.84 -15.79 -6.18
C THR A 152 30.17 -15.59 -4.82
N ILE A 153 30.12 -14.36 -4.34
CA ILE A 153 29.44 -14.02 -3.06
C ILE A 153 27.93 -14.26 -3.16
N ALA A 154 27.31 -13.88 -4.28
CA ALA A 154 25.87 -14.01 -4.47
C ALA A 154 25.43 -15.47 -4.61
N ALA A 155 26.21 -16.31 -5.30
CA ALA A 155 26.01 -17.74 -5.34
C ALA A 155 26.02 -18.36 -3.92
N ALA A 156 26.96 -17.94 -3.06
CA ALA A 156 26.98 -18.38 -1.66
C ALA A 156 25.79 -17.85 -0.84
N GLY A 157 25.18 -16.74 -1.26
CA GLY A 157 23.94 -16.18 -0.70
C GLY A 157 22.66 -16.72 -1.34
N GLY A 158 22.73 -17.71 -2.24
CA GLY A 158 21.56 -18.36 -2.84
C GLY A 158 20.98 -17.69 -4.08
N ASP A 159 21.67 -16.72 -4.69
CA ASP A 159 21.25 -16.09 -5.96
C ASP A 159 22.45 -15.88 -6.88
N GLU A 160 22.58 -16.68 -7.93
CA GLU A 160 23.68 -16.57 -8.91
C GLU A 160 23.53 -15.41 -9.90
N ASN A 161 22.35 -14.75 -9.91
CA ASN A 161 21.95 -13.79 -10.92
C ASN A 161 22.03 -12.33 -10.46
N ILE A 162 22.80 -12.04 -9.40
CA ILE A 162 23.04 -10.65 -9.00
C ILE A 162 23.75 -9.88 -10.12
N ARG A 163 23.31 -8.65 -10.36
CA ARG A 163 24.00 -7.69 -11.22
C ARG A 163 24.49 -6.52 -10.39
N LEU A 164 25.48 -5.76 -10.88
CA LEU A 164 25.86 -4.50 -10.23
C LEU A 164 24.65 -3.54 -10.17
N ASP A 165 23.75 -3.61 -11.15
CA ASP A 165 22.51 -2.82 -11.17
C ASP A 165 21.63 -3.07 -9.93
N ASP A 166 21.57 -4.31 -9.42
CA ASP A 166 20.83 -4.63 -8.19
C ASP A 166 21.47 -3.94 -6.96
N PHE A 167 22.79 -3.82 -6.95
CA PHE A 167 23.53 -3.07 -5.94
C PHE A 167 23.30 -1.56 -6.06
N LEU A 168 23.26 -1.01 -7.28
CA LEU A 168 22.95 0.40 -7.51
C LEU A 168 21.51 0.75 -7.11
N VAL A 169 20.54 -0.11 -7.43
CA VAL A 169 19.15 0.05 -6.98
C VAL A 169 19.06 -0.03 -5.45
N PHE A 170 19.82 -0.90 -4.79
CA PHE A 170 19.89 -0.92 -3.33
C PHE A 170 20.42 0.40 -2.76
N LEU A 171 21.46 0.99 -3.35
CA LEU A 171 22.05 2.24 -2.87
C LEU A 171 21.18 3.48 -3.17
N PHE A 172 20.63 3.59 -4.37
CA PHE A 172 20.04 4.84 -4.88
C PHE A 172 18.57 4.74 -5.27
N GLY A 173 18.04 3.53 -5.31
CA GLY A 173 16.68 3.27 -5.77
C GLY A 173 16.59 3.08 -7.28
N ASP A 174 15.37 2.86 -7.76
CA ASP A 174 15.05 2.70 -9.19
C ASP A 174 14.36 3.92 -9.80
N GLY A 175 14.28 5.03 -9.05
CA GLY A 175 13.53 6.22 -9.43
C GLY A 175 12.00 6.09 -9.32
N GLY A 176 11.50 4.94 -8.84
CA GLY A 176 10.08 4.67 -8.65
C GLY A 176 9.78 4.20 -7.22
N SER A 177 9.32 2.96 -7.11
CA SER A 177 8.83 2.40 -5.84
C SER A 177 9.94 1.99 -4.87
N ARG A 178 11.14 1.67 -5.39
CA ARG A 178 12.30 1.29 -4.57
C ARG A 178 13.16 2.51 -4.34
N LYS A 179 13.13 3.03 -3.11
CA LYS A 179 13.81 4.27 -2.72
C LYS A 179 15.33 4.17 -2.60
N GLY A 180 15.84 2.96 -2.31
CA GLY A 180 17.25 2.72 -2.01
C GLY A 180 17.70 3.41 -0.72
N VAL A 181 18.98 3.29 -0.38
CA VAL A 181 19.56 3.90 0.83
C VAL A 181 19.36 5.41 0.80
N GLU A 182 19.66 6.06 -0.32
CA GLU A 182 19.53 7.51 -0.50
C GLU A 182 18.09 8.01 -0.31
N GLY A 183 17.10 7.44 -1.01
CA GLY A 183 15.71 7.85 -0.85
C GLY A 183 15.12 7.48 0.53
N THR A 184 15.68 6.46 1.19
CA THR A 184 15.33 6.11 2.57
C THR A 184 15.90 7.14 3.56
N ILE A 185 17.13 7.63 3.37
CA ILE A 185 17.68 8.77 4.13
C ILE A 185 16.77 9.98 3.95
N GLY A 186 16.43 10.33 2.70
CA GLY A 186 15.52 11.45 2.42
C GLY A 186 14.18 11.31 3.16
N SER A 187 13.63 10.09 3.23
CA SER A 187 12.41 9.81 3.99
C SER A 187 12.61 9.97 5.51
N LEU A 188 13.72 9.46 6.06
CA LEU A 188 14.04 9.61 7.49
C LEU A 188 14.32 11.07 7.86
N LEU A 189 14.89 11.87 6.96
CA LEU A 189 15.10 13.30 7.17
C LEU A 189 13.77 14.07 7.08
N ALA A 190 12.86 13.67 6.19
CA ALA A 190 11.53 14.28 6.08
C ALA A 190 10.65 14.02 7.32
N GLU A 191 10.92 12.94 8.05
CA GLU A 191 10.24 12.59 9.31
C GLU A 191 10.78 13.37 10.52
N LYS A 192 11.91 14.09 10.39
CA LYS A 192 12.54 14.82 11.49
C LYS A 192 11.95 16.20 11.67
N THR A 193 11.90 16.65 12.92
CA THR A 193 11.57 18.03 13.24
C THR A 193 12.65 18.98 12.71
N PRO A 194 12.32 20.26 12.50
CA PRO A 194 13.31 21.28 12.14
C PRO A 194 14.51 21.32 13.10
N THR A 195 14.27 21.14 14.40
CA THR A 195 15.31 21.13 15.43
C THR A 195 16.22 19.92 15.30
N GLU A 196 15.66 18.73 15.09
CA GLU A 196 16.45 17.51 14.89
C GLU A 196 17.32 17.60 13.62
N LEU A 197 16.78 18.14 12.51
CA LEU A 197 17.56 18.35 11.28
C LEU A 197 18.76 19.28 11.51
N ILE A 198 18.57 20.33 12.31
CA ILE A 198 19.62 21.27 12.71
C ILE A 198 20.64 20.58 13.62
N GLN A 199 20.20 19.74 14.56
CA GLN A 199 21.10 19.00 15.42
C GLN A 199 21.97 18.02 14.61
N LEU A 200 21.40 17.39 13.57
CA LEU A 200 22.17 16.52 12.68
C LEU A 200 23.33 17.25 12.00
N LEU A 201 23.13 18.51 11.60
CA LEU A 201 24.08 19.30 10.82
C LEU A 201 25.43 19.55 11.49
N GLY A 202 25.51 19.50 12.82
CA GLY A 202 26.79 19.53 13.54
C GLY A 202 27.04 18.32 14.43
N ASN A 203 26.32 17.22 14.21
CA ASN A 203 26.44 16.00 14.99
C ASN A 203 26.80 14.82 14.06
N LYS A 204 28.10 14.56 13.89
CA LYS A 204 28.63 13.41 13.12
C LYS A 204 27.93 12.11 13.53
N GLN A 205 27.66 11.95 14.82
CA GLN A 205 26.99 10.78 15.38
C GLN A 205 25.53 10.67 14.93
N GLY A 206 24.82 11.80 14.88
CA GLY A 206 23.45 11.89 14.40
C GLY A 206 23.34 11.54 12.91
N ILE A 207 24.16 12.15 12.05
CA ILE A 207 24.18 11.85 10.61
C ILE A 207 24.48 10.36 10.40
N THR A 208 25.39 9.83 11.21
CA THR A 208 25.73 8.41 11.20
C THR A 208 24.59 7.50 11.60
N ALA A 209 23.81 7.89 12.60
CA ALA A 209 22.64 7.14 13.02
C ALA A 209 21.56 7.11 11.93
N VAL A 210 21.30 8.22 11.24
CA VAL A 210 20.29 8.29 10.16
C VAL A 210 20.66 7.35 9.01
N LEU A 211 21.92 7.38 8.58
CA LEU A 211 22.38 6.48 7.54
C LEU A 211 22.27 5.01 7.97
N LEU A 212 22.74 4.70 9.18
CA LEU A 212 22.66 3.35 9.75
C LEU A 212 21.22 2.85 9.77
N GLN A 213 20.28 3.69 10.17
CA GLN A 213 18.87 3.38 10.20
C GLN A 213 18.29 3.15 8.79
N ALA A 214 18.71 3.94 7.80
CA ALA A 214 18.31 3.74 6.41
C ALA A 214 18.81 2.39 5.87
N THR A 215 20.10 2.09 6.09
CA THR A 215 20.72 0.82 5.70
C THR A 215 20.10 -0.36 6.45
N GLU A 216 19.82 -0.23 7.75
CA GLU A 216 19.12 -1.24 8.56
C GLU A 216 17.74 -1.56 8.00
N LYS A 217 16.96 -0.51 7.67
CA LYS A 217 15.62 -0.65 7.11
C LYS A 217 15.64 -1.41 5.79
N LEU A 218 16.62 -1.12 4.92
CA LEU A 218 16.74 -1.78 3.62
C LEU A 218 17.33 -3.17 3.68
N LEU A 219 18.31 -3.41 4.54
CA LEU A 219 18.84 -4.75 4.79
C LEU A 219 17.75 -5.69 5.36
N GLY A 220 16.79 -5.14 6.10
CA GLY A 220 15.61 -5.88 6.56
C GLY A 220 14.55 -6.12 5.47
N ASP A 221 14.61 -5.42 4.34
CA ASP A 221 13.68 -5.56 3.22
C ASP A 221 14.22 -6.54 2.17
N THR A 222 14.22 -7.82 2.51
CA THR A 222 14.69 -8.92 1.65
C THR A 222 13.75 -9.22 0.49
N GLY A 223 12.50 -8.74 0.54
CA GLY A 223 11.50 -8.94 -0.51
C GLY A 223 11.65 -7.96 -1.68
N SER A 224 12.03 -6.72 -1.41
CA SER A 224 12.12 -5.68 -2.44
C SER A 224 13.53 -5.51 -3.03
N TYR A 225 14.57 -5.97 -2.31
CA TYR A 225 15.97 -5.81 -2.70
C TYR A 225 16.72 -7.15 -2.72
N LYS A 226 17.12 -7.59 -3.92
CA LYS A 226 17.94 -8.80 -4.10
C LYS A 226 19.24 -8.75 -3.30
N PHE A 227 19.91 -7.60 -3.28
CA PHE A 227 21.13 -7.40 -2.52
C PHE A 227 20.92 -7.64 -1.01
N SER A 228 19.80 -7.18 -0.44
CA SER A 228 19.43 -7.43 0.95
C SER A 228 19.17 -8.91 1.22
N SER A 229 18.46 -9.58 0.32
CA SER A 229 18.20 -11.03 0.41
C SER A 229 19.50 -11.84 0.46
N ILE A 230 20.44 -11.54 -0.45
CA ILE A 230 21.76 -12.19 -0.52
C ILE A 230 22.54 -11.99 0.77
N LEU A 231 22.64 -10.75 1.27
CA LEU A 231 23.34 -10.45 2.52
C LEU A 231 22.69 -11.16 3.72
N SER A 232 21.35 -11.18 3.79
CA SER A 232 20.61 -11.89 4.83
C SER A 232 20.90 -13.41 4.80
N ASN A 233 20.91 -14.02 3.62
CA ASN A 233 21.21 -15.46 3.47
C ASN A 233 22.66 -15.82 3.84
N LEU A 234 23.58 -14.88 3.61
CA LEU A 234 24.97 -14.98 4.07
C LEU A 234 25.11 -14.78 5.60
N GLY A 235 24.03 -14.40 6.28
CA GLY A 235 24.04 -14.10 7.72
C GLY A 235 24.69 -12.75 8.04
N VAL A 236 24.81 -11.86 7.04
CA VAL A 236 25.24 -10.48 7.24
C VAL A 236 24.09 -9.69 7.85
N THR A 237 24.31 -9.22 9.07
CA THR A 237 23.34 -8.39 9.78
C THR A 237 23.67 -6.91 9.60
N PRO A 238 22.72 -6.01 9.90
CA PRO A 238 23.03 -4.59 9.91
C PRO A 238 24.13 -4.21 10.92
N GLN A 239 24.29 -4.97 12.01
CA GLN A 239 25.37 -4.78 12.96
C GLN A 239 26.74 -5.10 12.36
N ASP A 240 26.84 -6.06 11.45
CA ASP A 240 28.08 -6.38 10.74
C ASP A 240 28.45 -5.25 9.76
N VAL A 241 27.47 -4.73 9.01
CA VAL A 241 27.66 -3.57 8.12
C VAL A 241 28.07 -2.33 8.92
N ARG A 242 27.40 -2.09 10.04
CA ARG A 242 27.79 -1.07 11.02
C ARG A 242 29.22 -1.29 11.49
N ALA A 243 29.60 -2.48 11.94
CA ALA A 243 30.96 -2.77 12.43
C ALA A 243 32.04 -2.49 11.38
N THR A 244 31.87 -2.99 10.15
CA THR A 244 32.80 -2.79 9.02
C THR A 244 33.09 -1.32 8.81
N VAL A 245 32.05 -0.50 8.84
CA VAL A 245 32.25 0.89 8.54
C VAL A 245 32.78 1.68 9.75
N LEU A 246 32.56 1.24 11.00
CA LEU A 246 33.29 1.82 12.16
C LEU A 246 34.78 1.71 11.91
N ASN A 247 35.22 0.55 11.39
CA ASN A 247 36.62 0.31 11.11
C ASN A 247 37.14 1.32 10.07
N PHE A 248 36.39 1.61 9.02
CA PHE A 248 36.77 2.63 8.04
C PHE A 248 36.86 4.04 8.64
N GLN A 249 35.86 4.52 9.39
CA GLN A 249 35.96 5.86 10.00
C GLN A 249 37.06 5.97 11.05
N LEU A 250 37.35 4.88 11.78
CA LEU A 250 38.48 4.87 12.71
C LEU A 250 39.83 4.92 11.99
N LYS A 251 39.87 4.47 10.72
CA LYS A 251 41.08 4.46 9.90
C LYS A 251 41.29 5.77 9.12
N LEU A 252 40.21 6.35 8.59
CA LEU A 252 40.23 7.52 7.72
C LEU A 252 40.28 8.81 8.55
N GLN A 253 41.13 9.75 8.14
CA GLN A 253 41.33 11.04 8.81
C GLN A 253 40.56 12.18 8.12
N LYS A 254 40.19 12.00 6.85
CA LYS A 254 39.49 13.01 6.04
C LYS A 254 37.99 12.76 5.94
N ASP A 255 37.47 11.76 6.66
CA ASP A 255 36.06 11.38 6.59
C ASP A 255 35.14 12.50 7.11
N GLU A 256 35.43 13.05 8.29
CA GLU A 256 34.61 14.05 8.95
C GLU A 256 34.38 15.34 8.14
N PRO A 257 35.42 16.03 7.62
CA PRO A 257 35.21 17.22 6.82
C PRO A 257 34.45 16.91 5.51
N ALA A 258 34.76 15.79 4.85
CA ALA A 258 34.06 15.38 3.63
C ALA A 258 32.57 15.04 3.89
N ILE A 259 32.25 14.36 5.00
CA ILE A 259 30.87 14.05 5.40
C ILE A 259 30.09 15.34 5.66
N SER A 260 30.72 16.33 6.31
CA SER A 260 30.13 17.64 6.57
C SER A 260 29.82 18.37 5.26
N ALA A 261 30.82 18.52 4.38
CA ALA A 261 30.69 19.10 3.04
C ALA A 261 29.54 18.48 2.25
N MET A 262 29.39 17.17 2.37
CA MET A 262 28.38 16.40 1.65
C MET A 262 26.99 16.49 2.22
N THR A 263 26.89 16.55 3.54
CA THR A 263 25.61 16.81 4.20
C THR A 263 25.08 18.17 3.77
N VAL A 264 25.95 19.19 3.71
CA VAL A 264 25.60 20.52 3.22
C VAL A 264 25.19 20.48 1.75
N ALA A 265 25.95 19.78 0.88
CA ALA A 265 25.58 19.63 -0.52
C ALA A 265 24.23 18.90 -0.70
N TYR A 266 23.98 17.87 0.11
CA TYR A 266 22.73 17.12 0.11
C TYR A 266 21.54 18.01 0.48
N ILE A 267 21.70 18.83 1.53
CA ILE A 267 20.72 19.82 1.95
C ILE A 267 20.50 20.88 0.88
N ARG A 268 21.58 21.43 0.31
CA ARG A 268 21.53 22.43 -0.76
C ARG A 268 20.79 21.88 -1.99
N SER A 269 21.02 20.62 -2.35
CA SER A 269 20.34 19.96 -3.48
C SER A 269 18.83 19.78 -3.26
N ALA A 270 18.38 19.82 -2.00
CA ALA A 270 16.99 19.61 -1.61
C ALA A 270 16.31 20.89 -1.08
N ALA A 271 17.06 21.98 -0.93
CA ALA A 271 16.56 23.25 -0.41
C ALA A 271 15.63 23.90 -1.43
N LYS A 272 14.38 24.12 -1.02
CA LYS A 272 13.37 24.83 -1.80
C LYS A 272 12.89 26.06 -1.02
N PRO A 273 12.81 27.23 -1.65
CA PRO A 273 12.30 28.42 -0.98
C PRO A 273 10.79 28.30 -0.79
N ASN A 274 10.31 28.80 0.34
CA ASN A 274 8.90 29.11 0.57
C ASN A 274 8.81 30.61 0.86
N VAL A 275 8.08 31.33 -0.01
CA VAL A 275 8.10 32.79 -0.06
C VAL A 275 6.71 33.32 0.26
N LYS A 276 6.62 34.16 1.31
CA LYS A 276 5.42 34.96 1.56
C LYS A 276 5.63 36.36 0.98
N ILE A 277 4.79 36.75 0.02
CA ILE A 277 4.85 38.06 -0.63
C ILE A 277 3.75 38.93 -0.03
N THR A 278 4.07 40.17 0.37
CA THR A 278 3.05 41.13 0.84
C THR A 278 2.10 41.52 -0.29
N ALA A 279 0.88 41.94 0.06
CA ALA A 279 -0.15 42.31 -0.91
C ALA A 279 0.31 43.38 -1.94
N ASP A 280 1.25 44.24 -1.57
CA ASP A 280 1.82 45.27 -2.44
C ASP A 280 3.04 44.79 -3.26
N GLY A 281 3.45 43.53 -3.13
CA GLY A 281 4.61 42.94 -3.83
C GLY A 281 5.98 43.49 -3.38
N ARG A 282 6.02 44.40 -2.40
CA ARG A 282 7.25 45.11 -2.02
C ARG A 282 8.12 44.33 -1.04
N VAL A 283 7.55 43.35 -0.35
CA VAL A 283 8.23 42.58 0.69
C VAL A 283 8.04 41.10 0.43
N HIS A 284 9.14 40.39 0.27
CA HIS A 284 9.18 38.93 0.16
C HIS A 284 9.85 38.36 1.41
N THR A 285 9.15 37.49 2.13
CA THR A 285 9.71 36.79 3.30
C THR A 285 10.06 35.37 2.89
N TYR A 286 11.35 35.07 2.83
CA TYR A 286 11.87 33.77 2.44
C TYR A 286 12.09 32.88 3.66
N THR A 287 11.60 31.65 3.54
CA THR A 287 11.95 30.50 4.39
C THR A 287 12.46 29.38 3.50
N LEU A 288 13.17 28.40 4.05
CA LEU A 288 13.65 27.24 3.28
C LEU A 288 12.99 25.97 3.79
N ASN A 289 12.60 25.11 2.87
CA ASN A 289 12.20 23.73 3.14
C ASN A 289 13.26 22.78 2.58
N VAL A 290 13.63 21.78 3.36
CA VAL A 290 14.57 20.73 2.96
C VAL A 290 13.90 19.39 3.24
N PHE A 291 13.77 18.56 2.21
CA PHE A 291 12.98 17.30 2.28
C PHE A 291 11.54 17.48 2.80
N GLY A 292 10.93 18.64 2.55
CA GLY A 292 9.58 18.96 3.02
C GLY A 292 9.50 19.50 4.45
N VAL A 293 10.63 19.64 5.15
CA VAL A 293 10.70 20.19 6.50
C VAL A 293 11.23 21.62 6.47
N SER A 294 10.54 22.55 7.13
CA SER A 294 10.97 23.95 7.19
C SER A 294 12.20 24.13 8.08
N ILE A 295 13.23 24.81 7.59
CA ILE A 295 14.41 25.15 8.37
C ILE A 295 14.08 26.36 9.26
N ILE A 296 14.38 26.25 10.55
CA ILE A 296 14.14 27.32 11.53
C ILE A 296 14.94 28.58 11.10
N PRO A 297 14.31 29.76 10.98
CA PRO A 297 15.00 30.98 10.57
C PRO A 297 16.21 31.35 11.43
N LEU A 298 16.25 30.93 12.71
CA LEU A 298 17.34 31.20 13.65
C LEU A 298 18.69 30.62 13.21
N VAL A 299 18.70 29.55 12.40
CA VAL A 299 19.93 28.96 11.87
C VAL A 299 20.23 29.40 10.44
N LEU A 300 19.42 30.31 9.88
CA LEU A 300 19.64 30.88 8.57
C LEU A 300 20.15 32.30 8.73
N GLN A 301 21.22 32.61 8.01
CA GLN A 301 21.68 33.96 7.81
C GLN A 301 21.44 34.34 6.36
N TRP A 302 20.43 35.17 6.14
CA TRP A 302 20.16 35.73 4.83
C TRP A 302 21.02 36.95 4.56
N SER A 303 21.53 37.06 3.33
CA SER A 303 22.27 38.22 2.87
C SER A 303 22.01 38.50 1.40
N LYS A 304 22.27 39.75 1.00
CA LYS A 304 22.31 40.16 -0.38
C LYS A 304 23.71 39.95 -0.94
N VAL A 305 23.83 39.19 -2.02
CA VAL A 305 25.10 38.95 -2.72
C VAL A 305 25.34 40.03 -3.77
N SER A 306 24.33 40.33 -4.58
CA SER A 306 24.40 41.32 -5.67
C SER A 306 23.01 41.88 -6.01
N GLY A 307 22.95 42.85 -6.93
CA GLY A 307 21.71 43.46 -7.44
C GLY A 307 21.46 44.91 -6.99
N ASP A 308 20.26 45.42 -7.26
CA ASP A 308 19.90 46.84 -7.18
C ASP A 308 20.06 47.40 -5.77
N ALA A 309 20.76 48.52 -5.61
CA ALA A 309 21.08 49.13 -4.30
C ALA A 309 19.87 49.33 -3.38
N GLN A 310 18.67 49.49 -3.95
CA GLN A 310 17.44 49.77 -3.22
C GLN A 310 16.77 48.51 -2.64
N VAL A 311 17.17 47.31 -3.08
CA VAL A 311 16.71 46.06 -2.47
C VAL A 311 17.49 45.82 -1.17
N SER A 312 16.77 45.72 -0.07
CA SER A 312 17.31 45.36 1.25
C SER A 312 17.02 43.88 1.55
N VAL A 313 17.98 43.18 2.14
CA VAL A 313 17.82 41.80 2.63
C VAL A 313 18.20 41.80 4.09
N SER A 314 17.24 41.44 4.93
CA SER A 314 17.45 41.30 6.37
C SER A 314 17.88 39.87 6.74
N PRO A 315 18.57 39.67 7.87
CA PRO A 315 19.09 38.35 8.25
C PRO A 315 18.05 37.25 8.42
N ASN A 316 16.79 37.60 8.68
CA ASN A 316 15.67 36.65 8.84
C ASN A 316 14.96 36.31 7.51
N GLY A 317 15.51 36.71 6.37
CA GLY A 317 14.98 36.37 5.05
C GLY A 317 13.94 37.33 4.51
N VAL A 318 13.71 38.47 5.16
CA VAL A 318 12.83 39.51 4.59
C VAL A 318 13.63 40.33 3.58
N VAL A 319 13.19 40.28 2.32
CA VAL A 319 13.70 41.07 1.20
C VAL A 319 12.68 42.15 0.90
N SER A 320 13.11 43.42 0.79
CA SER A 320 12.17 44.52 0.55
C SER A 320 12.71 45.64 -0.31
N ILE A 321 11.81 46.34 -1.01
CA ILE A 321 12.08 47.61 -1.71
C ILE A 321 11.31 48.78 -1.04
N PRO A 322 11.90 49.99 -0.95
CA PRO A 322 11.23 51.18 -0.41
C PRO A 322 9.94 51.55 -1.15
N SER A 323 9.03 52.26 -0.49
CA SER A 323 7.70 52.63 -1.02
C SER A 323 7.72 53.50 -2.28
N ASN A 324 8.84 54.15 -2.61
CA ASN A 324 9.02 54.96 -3.82
C ASN A 324 9.67 54.19 -5.00
N VAL A 325 9.93 52.90 -4.84
CA VAL A 325 10.59 52.06 -5.86
C VAL A 325 9.56 51.11 -6.49
N ALA A 326 9.42 51.12 -7.81
CA ALA A 326 8.45 50.27 -8.50
C ALA A 326 8.91 48.81 -8.64
N SER A 327 10.22 48.57 -8.74
CA SER A 327 10.78 47.22 -8.78
C SER A 327 12.26 47.20 -8.38
N GLY A 328 12.76 46.05 -7.97
CA GLY A 328 14.19 45.82 -7.77
C GLY A 328 14.57 44.35 -7.84
N LYS A 329 15.78 44.06 -8.33
CA LYS A 329 16.33 42.70 -8.40
C LYS A 329 17.51 42.53 -7.45
N ALA A 330 17.63 41.35 -6.84
CA ALA A 330 18.79 40.99 -6.03
C ALA A 330 19.09 39.50 -6.12
N VAL A 331 20.37 39.13 -6.04
CA VAL A 331 20.75 37.74 -5.71
C VAL A 331 20.80 37.64 -4.20
N ILE A 332 19.92 36.82 -3.63
CA ILE A 332 19.89 36.55 -2.19
C ILE A 332 20.53 35.21 -1.90
N GLN A 333 21.15 35.12 -0.74
CA GLN A 333 21.84 33.93 -0.29
C GLN A 333 21.41 33.62 1.14
N ALA A 334 21.09 32.35 1.40
CA ALA A 334 20.91 31.83 2.75
C ALA A 334 22.12 30.99 3.15
N ARG A 335 22.74 31.35 4.26
CA ARG A 335 23.79 30.55 4.89
C ARG A 335 23.23 29.82 6.10
N LEU A 336 23.51 28.54 6.18
CA LEU A 336 23.24 27.74 7.35
C LEU A 336 24.34 28.00 8.39
N ILE A 337 23.96 28.57 9.52
CA ILE A 337 24.84 28.75 10.68
C ILE A 337 24.96 27.41 11.38
N ASN A 338 26.18 26.91 11.56
CA ASN A 338 26.39 25.71 12.37
C ASN A 338 26.24 26.08 13.86
N PRO A 339 25.23 25.53 14.57
CA PRO A 339 25.01 25.87 15.98
C PRO A 339 26.13 25.35 16.92
N TYR A 340 27.02 24.48 16.43
CA TYR A 340 28.13 23.91 17.18
C TYR A 340 29.50 24.54 16.84
N GLY A 341 29.50 25.64 16.09
CA GLY A 341 30.71 26.32 15.62
C GLY A 341 31.16 25.87 14.22
N GLY A 342 31.94 26.72 13.54
CA GLY A 342 32.31 26.55 12.13
C GLY A 342 31.81 27.71 11.26
N SER A 343 32.31 27.83 10.03
CA SER A 343 31.86 28.87 9.10
C SER A 343 30.44 28.58 8.61
N ALA A 344 29.59 29.60 8.54
CA ALA A 344 28.25 29.46 7.96
C ALA A 344 28.36 29.06 6.48
N LYS A 345 27.62 28.03 6.09
CA LYS A 345 27.70 27.42 4.74
C LYS A 345 26.53 27.86 3.88
N VAL A 346 26.79 28.27 2.64
CA VAL A 346 25.71 28.64 1.69
C VAL A 346 24.85 27.41 1.41
N ILE A 347 23.54 27.45 1.62
CA ILE A 347 22.65 26.31 1.28
C ILE A 347 21.56 26.68 0.27
N PHE A 348 21.48 27.96 -0.09
CA PHE A 348 20.55 28.46 -1.08
C PHE A 348 21.06 29.79 -1.63
N GLU A 349 20.97 29.95 -2.95
CA GLU A 349 21.26 31.20 -3.64
C GLU A 349 20.30 31.32 -4.84
N GLN A 350 19.62 32.46 -4.96
CA GLN A 350 18.67 32.68 -6.04
C GLN A 350 18.57 34.17 -6.39
N GLU A 351 18.43 34.48 -7.68
CA GLU A 351 17.99 35.80 -8.14
C GLU A 351 16.50 36.00 -7.86
N VAL A 352 16.16 37.10 -7.19
CA VAL A 352 14.79 37.47 -6.84
C VAL A 352 14.47 38.83 -7.44
N SER A 353 13.23 38.98 -7.90
CA SER A 353 12.69 40.24 -8.40
C SER A 353 11.51 40.64 -7.50
N LEU A 354 11.56 41.84 -6.95
CA LEU A 354 10.46 42.47 -6.23
C LEU A 354 9.84 43.49 -7.17
N THR A 355 8.54 43.45 -7.34
CA THR A 355 7.81 44.40 -8.17
C THR A 355 6.62 44.85 -7.36
N THR A 356 6.35 46.15 -7.32
CA THR A 356 5.11 46.66 -6.74
C THR A 356 3.96 46.01 -7.48
N ALA A 357 3.19 45.21 -6.78
CA ALA A 357 1.97 44.65 -7.32
C ALA A 357 1.08 45.84 -7.70
N GLN A 358 0.88 46.06 -9.00
CA GLN A 358 -0.49 46.34 -9.42
C GLN A 358 -1.29 45.20 -8.82
N GLU A 359 -2.33 45.48 -8.04
CA GLU A 359 -3.15 44.44 -7.42
C GLU A 359 -3.56 43.42 -8.51
N GLU A 360 -2.80 42.34 -8.63
CA GLU A 360 -2.97 41.39 -9.71
C GLU A 360 -4.23 40.62 -9.35
N GLU A 361 -5.27 40.87 -10.14
CA GLU A 361 -6.45 40.04 -10.13
C GLU A 361 -6.00 38.60 -10.36
N THR A 362 -6.50 37.70 -9.51
CA THR A 362 -6.18 36.29 -9.64
C THR A 362 -6.68 35.79 -11.00
N GLU A 363 -5.84 35.05 -11.71
CA GLU A 363 -6.23 34.39 -12.95
C GLU A 363 -6.55 32.92 -12.69
N PHE A 364 -7.78 32.51 -12.98
CA PHE A 364 -8.24 31.14 -12.83
C PHE A 364 -7.75 30.27 -14.01
N PRO A 365 -7.06 29.14 -13.76
CA PRO A 365 -6.58 28.28 -14.84
C PRO A 365 -7.75 27.50 -15.46
N THR A 366 -8.29 28.01 -16.55
CA THR A 366 -9.47 27.44 -17.22
C THR A 366 -9.21 26.07 -17.84
N ALA A 367 -8.04 25.86 -18.44
CA ALA A 367 -7.74 24.62 -19.17
C ALA A 367 -7.86 23.35 -18.30
N PRO A 368 -7.27 23.27 -17.09
CA PRO A 368 -7.47 22.15 -16.18
C PRO A 368 -8.94 21.89 -15.81
N LEU A 369 -9.75 22.93 -15.61
CA LEU A 369 -11.17 22.76 -15.30
C LEU A 369 -11.92 22.19 -16.53
N ILE A 370 -11.71 22.76 -17.71
CA ILE A 370 -12.37 22.31 -18.94
C ILE A 370 -11.99 20.86 -19.27
N GLU A 371 -10.74 20.45 -19.05
CA GLU A 371 -10.34 19.05 -19.19
C GLU A 371 -11.11 18.13 -18.24
N ARG A 372 -11.27 18.52 -16.97
CA ARG A 372 -12.05 17.75 -15.98
C ARG A 372 -13.53 17.68 -16.34
N LEU A 373 -14.13 18.80 -16.76
CA LEU A 373 -15.54 18.85 -17.18
C LEU A 373 -15.77 18.00 -18.44
N ASN A 374 -14.84 18.00 -19.41
CA ASN A 374 -14.91 17.12 -20.58
C ASN A 374 -14.84 15.64 -20.22
N LYS A 375 -13.97 15.27 -19.27
CA LYS A 375 -13.88 13.90 -18.73
C LYS A 375 -15.19 13.50 -18.04
N LEU A 376 -15.74 14.40 -17.24
CA LEU A 376 -17.00 14.16 -16.52
C LEU A 376 -18.19 14.05 -17.47
N HIS A 377 -18.24 14.89 -18.50
CA HIS A 377 -19.27 14.85 -19.54
C HIS A 377 -19.18 13.56 -20.37
N SER A 378 -17.97 13.17 -20.78
CA SER A 378 -17.73 11.90 -21.48
C SER A 378 -18.14 10.71 -20.61
N ALA A 379 -17.82 10.78 -19.31
CA ALA A 379 -18.27 9.78 -18.36
C ALA A 379 -19.80 9.75 -18.29
N LEU A 380 -20.50 10.86 -18.05
CA LEU A 380 -21.97 10.93 -18.05
C LEU A 380 -22.58 10.31 -19.32
N ALA A 381 -22.06 10.66 -20.49
CA ALA A 381 -22.53 10.17 -21.79
C ALA A 381 -22.33 8.66 -21.97
N ALA A 382 -21.28 8.08 -21.38
CA ALA A 382 -21.06 6.63 -21.37
C ALA A 382 -21.96 5.87 -20.36
N GLY A 383 -22.79 6.60 -19.59
CA GLY A 383 -23.67 6.04 -18.56
C GLY A 383 -25.11 5.78 -18.99
N ASP A 384 -26.01 5.89 -18.02
CA ASP A 384 -27.45 5.82 -18.26
C ASP A 384 -27.94 7.15 -18.87
N PRO A 385 -28.70 7.14 -19.98
CA PRO A 385 -29.30 8.36 -20.52
C PRO A 385 -30.13 9.17 -19.51
N ALA A 386 -30.68 8.53 -18.47
CA ALA A 386 -31.37 9.23 -17.40
C ALA A 386 -30.42 10.08 -16.54
N ASP A 387 -29.14 9.69 -16.39
CA ASP A 387 -28.15 10.41 -15.60
C ASP A 387 -27.81 11.76 -16.25
N ILE A 388 -27.57 11.77 -17.57
CA ILE A 388 -27.32 13.02 -18.31
C ILE A 388 -28.58 13.90 -18.37
N GLN A 389 -29.77 13.31 -18.41
CA GLN A 389 -31.02 14.08 -18.37
C GLN A 389 -31.26 14.70 -16.98
N ALA A 390 -31.01 13.99 -15.89
CA ALA A 390 -31.13 14.53 -14.53
C ALA A 390 -30.23 15.76 -14.33
N VAL A 391 -29.00 15.68 -14.85
CA VAL A 391 -28.04 16.78 -14.87
C VAL A 391 -28.56 17.99 -15.68
N ARG A 392 -29.13 17.75 -16.86
CA ARG A 392 -29.74 18.82 -17.69
C ARG A 392 -30.95 19.46 -17.01
N ASP A 393 -31.81 18.66 -16.39
CA ASP A 393 -32.97 19.12 -15.62
C ASP A 393 -32.54 20.08 -14.50
N LEU A 394 -31.48 19.75 -13.74
CA LEU A 394 -30.95 20.64 -12.71
C LEU A 394 -30.39 21.93 -13.29
N ARG A 395 -29.62 21.87 -14.38
CA ARG A 395 -29.12 23.08 -15.07
C ARG A 395 -30.27 24.00 -15.46
N ASP A 396 -31.34 23.44 -16.03
CA ASP A 396 -32.50 24.21 -16.46
C ASP A 396 -33.27 24.79 -15.25
N GLU A 397 -33.32 24.07 -14.12
CA GLU A 397 -33.88 24.56 -12.86
C GLU A 397 -33.07 25.72 -12.26
N ILE A 398 -31.73 25.61 -12.28
CA ILE A 398 -30.82 26.71 -11.87
C ILE A 398 -31.01 27.91 -12.80
N ALA A 399 -31.09 27.69 -14.11
CA ALA A 399 -31.35 28.75 -15.09
C ALA A 399 -32.71 29.44 -14.87
N GLY A 400 -33.70 28.73 -14.32
CA GLY A 400 -35.02 29.24 -13.95
C GLY A 400 -35.07 30.08 -12.67
N LEU A 401 -34.02 30.09 -11.84
CA LEU A 401 -33.98 30.89 -10.61
C LEU A 401 -34.05 32.40 -10.93
N ASN A 402 -34.88 33.13 -10.18
CA ASN A 402 -35.12 34.56 -10.39
C ASN A 402 -34.93 35.33 -9.09
N PHE A 403 -34.11 36.39 -9.13
CA PHE A 403 -33.83 37.23 -7.97
C PHE A 403 -35.10 37.74 -7.26
N ALA A 404 -36.13 38.13 -8.01
CA ALA A 404 -37.37 38.67 -7.46
C ALA A 404 -38.07 37.68 -6.50
N THR A 405 -37.99 36.38 -6.77
CA THR A 405 -38.66 35.33 -5.99
C THR A 405 -37.71 34.54 -5.11
N ASP A 406 -36.41 34.52 -5.43
CA ASP A 406 -35.44 33.58 -4.87
C ASP A 406 -34.26 34.28 -4.17
N GLN A 407 -34.24 35.61 -4.05
CA GLN A 407 -33.15 36.32 -3.36
C GLN A 407 -32.91 35.86 -1.90
N ALA A 408 -33.92 35.28 -1.25
CA ALA A 408 -33.81 34.77 0.11
C ALA A 408 -32.84 33.58 0.24
N LEU A 409 -32.51 32.91 -0.87
CA LEU A 409 -31.58 31.78 -0.89
C LEU A 409 -30.17 32.19 -0.42
N ILE A 410 -29.77 33.45 -0.63
CA ILE A 410 -28.44 33.96 -0.28
C ILE A 410 -28.44 34.83 0.99
N ASP A 411 -29.58 35.00 1.66
CA ASP A 411 -29.70 35.85 2.86
C ASP A 411 -28.70 35.51 3.98
N PRO A 412 -28.39 34.23 4.28
CA PRO A 412 -27.46 33.90 5.36
C PRO A 412 -26.07 34.54 5.20
N ILE A 413 -25.55 34.57 3.96
CA ILE A 413 -24.28 35.21 3.61
C ILE A 413 -24.48 36.72 3.44
N TRP A 414 -25.52 37.11 2.69
CA TRP A 414 -25.77 38.51 2.34
C TRP A 414 -25.90 39.41 3.57
N ASN A 415 -26.62 38.97 4.60
CA ASN A 415 -26.84 39.78 5.80
C ASN A 415 -25.53 40.16 6.52
N LYS A 416 -24.48 39.34 6.41
CA LYS A 416 -23.16 39.63 6.96
C LYS A 416 -22.37 40.57 6.05
N LEU A 417 -22.38 40.35 4.74
CA LEU A 417 -21.74 41.22 3.74
C LEU A 417 -22.33 42.64 3.78
N ALA A 418 -23.66 42.75 3.76
CA ALA A 418 -24.37 44.02 3.76
C ALA A 418 -24.04 44.90 4.97
N ALA A 419 -23.78 44.30 6.13
CA ALA A 419 -23.41 45.00 7.34
C ALA A 419 -22.00 45.65 7.28
N LYS A 420 -21.17 45.27 6.30
CA LYS A 420 -19.81 45.79 6.09
C LYS A 420 -19.68 46.73 4.90
N LEU A 421 -20.71 46.81 4.05
CA LEU A 421 -20.72 47.71 2.91
C LEU A 421 -20.82 49.18 3.36
N PRO A 422 -20.18 50.12 2.62
CA PRO A 422 -20.34 51.54 2.90
C PRO A 422 -21.79 51.98 2.65
N ALA A 423 -22.26 53.00 3.37
CA ALA A 423 -23.63 53.51 3.25
C ALA A 423 -23.97 54.03 1.83
N THR A 424 -22.96 54.32 1.02
CA THR A 424 -23.09 54.75 -0.38
C THR A 424 -23.25 53.60 -1.37
N ALA A 425 -23.07 52.34 -0.95
CA ALA A 425 -23.20 51.18 -1.82
C ALA A 425 -24.67 50.90 -2.15
N ASP A 426 -24.96 50.62 -3.43
CA ASP A 426 -26.26 50.09 -3.84
C ASP A 426 -26.38 48.62 -3.42
N GLN A 427 -26.84 48.42 -2.19
CA GLN A 427 -27.00 47.10 -1.60
C GLN A 427 -27.97 46.20 -2.39
N ALA A 428 -29.03 46.75 -2.96
CA ALA A 428 -30.00 45.97 -3.73
C ALA A 428 -29.35 45.44 -5.02
N LYS A 429 -28.64 46.30 -5.76
CA LYS A 429 -27.93 45.90 -6.97
C LYS A 429 -26.79 44.92 -6.68
N LEU A 430 -26.03 45.11 -5.61
CA LEU A 430 -24.96 44.18 -5.22
C LEU A 430 -25.51 42.81 -4.82
N LYS A 431 -26.64 42.76 -4.11
CA LYS A 431 -27.32 41.50 -3.77
C LYS A 431 -27.79 40.77 -5.01
N GLU A 432 -28.42 41.49 -5.95
CA GLU A 432 -28.88 40.95 -7.23
C GLU A 432 -27.71 40.38 -8.04
N THR A 433 -26.61 41.14 -8.16
CA THR A 433 -25.43 40.68 -8.90
C THR A 433 -24.78 39.47 -8.21
N LEU A 434 -24.67 39.43 -6.88
CA LEU A 434 -24.15 38.27 -6.15
C LEU A 434 -25.02 37.02 -6.39
N PHE A 435 -26.34 37.17 -6.35
CA PHE A 435 -27.28 36.09 -6.67
C PHE A 435 -27.05 35.56 -8.11
N ASN A 436 -26.91 36.46 -9.08
CA ASN A 436 -26.65 36.10 -10.47
C ASN A 436 -25.28 35.44 -10.68
N ILE A 437 -24.26 35.84 -9.91
CA ILE A 437 -22.95 35.16 -9.89
C ILE A 437 -23.11 33.73 -9.38
N MET A 438 -23.79 33.51 -8.25
CA MET A 438 -24.00 32.16 -7.71
C MET A 438 -24.79 31.27 -8.68
N LYS A 439 -25.82 31.82 -9.35
CA LYS A 439 -26.58 31.14 -10.40
C LYS A 439 -25.69 30.76 -11.60
N ALA A 440 -24.89 31.70 -12.09
CA ALA A 440 -24.01 31.47 -13.23
C ALA A 440 -22.93 30.42 -12.92
N VAL A 441 -22.29 30.54 -11.76
CA VAL A 441 -21.25 29.59 -11.30
C VAL A 441 -21.83 28.20 -11.03
N GLY A 442 -23.02 28.11 -10.43
CA GLY A 442 -23.71 26.84 -10.23
C GLY A 442 -24.06 26.11 -11.54
N SER A 443 -24.09 26.82 -12.66
CA SER A 443 -24.34 26.25 -13.99
C SER A 443 -23.08 25.69 -14.67
N ILE A 444 -21.87 26.04 -14.19
CA ILE A 444 -20.58 25.63 -14.81
C ILE A 444 -20.36 24.12 -14.74
N GLN A 445 -20.85 23.44 -13.71
CA GLN A 445 -20.57 22.02 -13.45
C GLN A 445 -21.02 21.07 -14.59
N TYR A 446 -21.71 21.59 -15.61
CA TYR A 446 -22.39 20.82 -16.63
C TYR A 446 -22.09 21.27 -18.07
N ASP A 447 -21.47 22.44 -18.24
CA ASP A 447 -21.14 22.98 -19.56
C ASP A 447 -19.62 22.86 -19.81
N PRO A 448 -19.18 21.94 -20.67
CA PRO A 448 -17.77 21.82 -21.02
C PRO A 448 -17.28 22.97 -21.93
N GLN A 449 -18.16 23.88 -22.36
CA GLN A 449 -17.78 24.96 -23.27
C GLN A 449 -17.00 26.07 -22.55
N ALA A 450 -15.78 26.30 -23.01
CA ALA A 450 -14.93 27.38 -22.49
C ALA A 450 -15.56 28.77 -22.61
N SER A 451 -16.44 29.00 -23.59
CA SER A 451 -17.10 30.29 -23.81
C SER A 451 -18.07 30.66 -22.69
N GLY A 452 -18.79 29.70 -22.11
CA GLY A 452 -19.68 29.95 -20.97
C GLY A 452 -18.89 30.37 -19.73
N LEU A 453 -17.80 29.67 -19.45
CA LEU A 453 -16.88 30.02 -18.36
C LEU A 453 -16.26 31.41 -18.57
N GLU A 454 -15.78 31.71 -19.77
CA GLU A 454 -15.15 32.98 -20.08
C GLU A 454 -16.12 34.16 -20.01
N ALA A 455 -17.39 33.95 -20.40
CA ALA A 455 -18.44 34.95 -20.25
C ALA A 455 -18.71 35.30 -18.78
N ILE A 456 -18.56 34.35 -17.85
CA ILE A 456 -18.69 34.61 -16.40
C ILE A 456 -17.45 35.35 -15.89
N ARG A 457 -16.24 34.90 -16.26
CA ARG A 457 -14.96 35.50 -15.84
C ARG A 457 -14.81 36.95 -16.28
N THR A 458 -15.20 37.25 -17.51
CA THR A 458 -15.02 38.56 -18.13
C THR A 458 -16.21 39.51 -17.93
N ASN A 459 -17.29 39.06 -17.28
CA ASN A 459 -18.47 39.89 -17.07
C ASN A 459 -18.12 41.13 -16.22
N PRO A 460 -18.26 42.35 -16.77
CA PRO A 460 -17.83 43.58 -16.08
C PRO A 460 -18.69 43.88 -14.85
N GLU A 461 -19.98 43.55 -14.86
CA GLU A 461 -20.86 43.72 -13.69
C GLU A 461 -20.45 42.78 -12.56
N TYR A 462 -20.10 41.54 -12.87
CA TYR A 462 -19.68 40.57 -11.86
C TYR A 462 -18.35 40.97 -11.22
N ARG A 463 -17.37 41.39 -12.04
CA ARG A 463 -16.09 41.89 -11.53
C ARG A 463 -16.27 43.13 -10.67
N ALA A 464 -17.08 44.10 -11.10
CA ALA A 464 -17.34 45.31 -10.32
C ALA A 464 -18.01 45.00 -8.98
N ALA A 465 -19.01 44.11 -8.96
CA ALA A 465 -19.69 43.72 -7.73
C ALA A 465 -18.77 42.97 -6.76
N LEU A 466 -17.96 42.02 -7.25
CA LEU A 466 -17.02 41.29 -6.39
C LEU A 466 -15.92 42.20 -5.85
N LYS A 467 -15.40 43.16 -6.63
CA LYS A 467 -14.45 44.16 -6.10
C LYS A 467 -15.06 45.00 -4.98
N ALA A 468 -16.32 45.43 -5.13
CA ALA A 468 -17.01 46.18 -4.09
C ALA A 468 -17.22 45.36 -2.81
N LEU A 469 -17.59 44.08 -2.94
CA LEU A 469 -17.73 43.15 -1.82
C LEU A 469 -16.39 42.83 -1.16
N GLY A 470 -15.35 42.60 -1.98
CA GLY A 470 -13.99 42.34 -1.55
C GLY A 470 -13.42 43.52 -0.77
N ALA A 471 -13.57 44.74 -1.28
CA ALA A 471 -13.15 45.95 -0.58
C ALA A 471 -13.80 46.09 0.81
N ALA A 472 -15.07 45.69 0.97
CA ALA A 472 -15.76 45.68 2.26
C ALA A 472 -15.19 44.67 3.26
N GLY A 473 -14.53 43.61 2.76
CA GLY A 473 -13.81 42.63 3.57
C GLY A 473 -12.29 42.72 3.51
N GLY A 474 -11.72 43.82 3.01
CA GLY A 474 -10.26 44.02 2.96
C GLY A 474 -9.52 43.37 1.77
N GLU A 475 -10.25 42.86 0.77
CA GLU A 475 -9.73 42.21 -0.44
C GLU A 475 -10.16 42.99 -1.71
N PRO A 476 -9.64 44.21 -1.96
CA PRO A 476 -10.11 45.09 -3.05
C PRO A 476 -9.95 44.50 -4.46
N SER A 477 -9.06 43.51 -4.62
CA SER A 477 -8.80 42.79 -5.88
C SER A 477 -9.64 41.53 -6.06
N PHE A 478 -10.66 41.31 -5.22
CA PHE A 478 -11.53 40.14 -5.28
C PHE A 478 -12.37 40.12 -6.57
N VAL A 479 -12.24 39.06 -7.35
CA VAL A 479 -12.94 38.88 -8.64
C VAL A 479 -13.50 37.46 -8.81
N VAL A 480 -14.18 37.21 -9.94
CA VAL A 480 -14.81 35.90 -10.22
C VAL A 480 -13.80 34.76 -10.17
N ASP A 481 -12.59 35.00 -10.65
CA ASP A 481 -11.54 33.98 -10.70
C ASP A 481 -11.13 33.48 -9.29
N ASP A 482 -11.22 34.33 -8.27
CA ASP A 482 -11.02 33.91 -6.87
C ASP A 482 -12.11 32.95 -6.40
N LEU A 483 -13.37 33.18 -6.80
CA LEU A 483 -14.49 32.31 -6.49
C LEU A 483 -14.36 30.96 -7.22
N LEU A 484 -13.97 30.98 -8.50
CA LEU A 484 -13.73 29.77 -9.27
C LEU A 484 -12.56 28.96 -8.70
N LEU A 485 -11.49 29.63 -8.29
CA LEU A 485 -10.34 29.00 -7.64
C LEU A 485 -10.73 28.34 -6.32
N TYR A 486 -11.56 29.00 -5.50
CA TYR A 486 -12.08 28.43 -4.26
C TYR A 486 -12.96 27.19 -4.50
N LEU A 487 -13.81 27.20 -5.53
CA LEU A 487 -14.73 26.10 -5.79
C LEU A 487 -14.05 24.89 -6.47
N PHE A 488 -13.22 25.15 -7.48
CA PHE A 488 -12.72 24.11 -8.39
C PHE A 488 -11.21 23.86 -8.28
N GLY A 489 -10.48 24.78 -7.65
CA GLY A 489 -9.03 24.70 -7.53
C GLY A 489 -8.28 25.00 -8.84
N ASP A 490 -6.95 25.06 -8.74
CA ASP A 490 -6.04 25.31 -9.87
C ASP A 490 -5.67 24.02 -10.65
N GLY A 491 -6.11 22.86 -10.17
CA GLY A 491 -5.69 21.55 -10.70
C GLY A 491 -4.35 21.04 -10.15
N GLY A 492 -3.77 21.74 -9.18
CA GLY A 492 -2.49 21.43 -8.55
C GLY A 492 -2.54 21.67 -7.03
N ALA A 493 -1.87 22.72 -6.56
CA ALA A 493 -1.66 22.97 -5.14
C ALA A 493 -2.93 23.46 -4.43
N LYS A 494 -3.71 24.34 -5.09
CA LYS A 494 -4.98 24.85 -4.54
C LYS A 494 -6.10 23.95 -5.00
N LEU A 495 -6.50 23.03 -4.13
CA LEU A 495 -7.47 21.99 -4.47
C LEU A 495 -8.89 22.53 -4.70
N GLY A 496 -9.24 23.66 -4.08
CA GLY A 496 -10.62 24.12 -3.99
C GLY A 496 -11.56 23.10 -3.34
N VAL A 497 -12.86 23.40 -3.32
CA VAL A 497 -13.88 22.53 -2.71
C VAL A 497 -13.90 21.18 -3.41
N GLU A 498 -13.93 21.17 -4.75
CA GLU A 498 -13.97 19.94 -5.55
C GLU A 498 -12.74 19.04 -5.31
N GLY A 499 -11.52 19.60 -5.39
CA GLY A 499 -10.30 18.83 -5.16
C GLY A 499 -10.16 18.35 -3.72
N THR A 500 -10.66 19.12 -2.75
CA THR A 500 -10.69 18.72 -1.34
C THR A 500 -11.62 17.53 -1.13
N ILE A 501 -12.81 17.52 -1.77
CA ILE A 501 -13.71 16.36 -1.74
C ILE A 501 -13.01 15.13 -2.34
N ARG A 502 -12.37 15.26 -3.51
CA ARG A 502 -11.61 14.17 -4.14
C ARG A 502 -10.51 13.64 -3.22
N LYS A 503 -9.76 14.53 -2.54
CA LYS A 503 -8.73 14.15 -1.56
C LYS A 503 -9.32 13.40 -0.37
N GLN A 504 -10.48 13.82 0.13
CA GLN A 504 -11.19 13.12 1.21
C GLN A 504 -11.64 11.72 0.77
N ILE A 505 -12.15 11.56 -0.45
CA ILE A 505 -12.53 10.26 -1.01
C ILE A 505 -11.30 9.36 -1.20
N ALA A 506 -10.19 9.90 -1.70
CA ALA A 506 -8.93 9.17 -1.89
C ALA A 506 -8.31 8.66 -0.57
N ALA A 507 -8.67 9.28 0.56
CA ALA A 507 -8.22 8.87 1.89
C ALA A 507 -9.10 7.78 2.53
N LEU A 508 -10.22 7.38 1.89
CA LEU A 508 -11.11 6.34 2.43
C LEU A 508 -10.55 4.94 2.20
N SER A 509 -10.82 4.04 3.14
CA SER A 509 -10.70 2.60 2.90
C SER A 509 -11.75 2.13 1.89
N SER A 510 -11.54 0.95 1.29
CA SER A 510 -12.50 0.35 0.35
C SER A 510 -13.90 0.14 0.96
N THR A 511 -13.99 -0.15 2.27
CA THR A 511 -15.27 -0.29 3.00
C THR A 511 -15.94 1.06 3.23
N GLU A 512 -15.17 2.09 3.56
CA GLU A 512 -15.72 3.44 3.73
C GLU A 512 -16.17 4.05 2.41
N LEU A 513 -15.43 3.81 1.32
CA LEU A 513 -15.85 4.18 -0.03
C LEU A 513 -17.17 3.49 -0.40
N LEU A 514 -17.31 2.19 -0.11
CA LEU A 514 -18.55 1.46 -0.33
C LEU A 514 -19.73 2.07 0.43
N ARG A 515 -19.50 2.42 1.71
CA ARG A 515 -20.51 3.08 2.54
C ARG A 515 -20.86 4.45 1.96
N LEU A 516 -19.87 5.25 1.58
CA LEU A 516 -20.07 6.58 1.00
C LEU A 516 -20.90 6.53 -0.29
N LEU A 517 -20.59 5.60 -1.20
CA LEU A 517 -21.31 5.43 -2.46
C LEU A 517 -22.75 4.93 -2.25
N GLY A 518 -23.03 4.30 -1.12
CA GLY A 518 -24.34 3.81 -0.74
C GLY A 518 -25.17 4.79 0.10
N ASP A 519 -24.54 5.79 0.72
CA ASP A 519 -25.14 6.73 1.66
C ASP A 519 -25.13 8.15 1.10
N LYS A 520 -26.29 8.56 0.58
CA LYS A 520 -26.49 9.90 0.00
C LYS A 520 -26.20 11.02 1.00
N GLN A 521 -26.49 10.82 2.29
CA GLN A 521 -26.26 11.84 3.32
C GLN A 521 -24.76 11.96 3.61
N ALA A 522 -24.04 10.83 3.65
CA ALA A 522 -22.59 10.84 3.81
C ALA A 522 -21.89 11.57 2.66
N PHE A 523 -22.37 11.38 1.42
CA PHE A 523 -21.84 12.10 0.27
C PHE A 523 -22.18 13.60 0.33
N ALA A 524 -23.42 13.96 0.64
CA ALA A 524 -23.84 15.34 0.80
C ALA A 524 -23.05 16.09 1.90
N ALA A 525 -22.60 15.37 2.94
CA ALA A 525 -21.78 15.94 4.01
C ALA A 525 -20.34 16.26 3.60
N LEU A 526 -19.83 15.76 2.47
CA LEU A 526 -18.47 16.05 2.00
C LEU A 526 -18.31 17.52 1.59
N VAL A 527 -19.34 18.12 0.98
CA VAL A 527 -19.29 19.52 0.53
C VAL A 527 -19.17 20.48 1.72
N PRO A 528 -20.06 20.44 2.75
CA PRO A 528 -19.91 21.22 3.98
C PRO A 528 -18.54 21.07 4.65
N LYS A 529 -18.03 19.84 4.71
CA LYS A 529 -16.73 19.54 5.33
C LYS A 529 -15.56 20.14 4.56
N ALA A 530 -15.61 20.08 3.22
CA ALA A 530 -14.60 20.71 2.37
C ALA A 530 -14.65 22.24 2.47
N ILE A 531 -15.85 22.82 2.49
CA ILE A 531 -16.06 24.26 2.70
C ILE A 531 -15.50 24.71 4.06
N GLU A 532 -15.83 24.00 5.14
CA GLU A 532 -15.34 24.29 6.49
C GLU A 532 -13.81 24.26 6.55
N GLN A 533 -13.19 23.26 5.94
CA GLN A 533 -11.73 23.16 5.87
C GLN A 533 -11.12 24.36 5.14
N LEU A 534 -11.61 24.68 3.94
CA LEU A 534 -11.05 25.75 3.10
C LEU A 534 -11.31 27.14 3.67
N LEU A 535 -12.40 27.34 4.41
CA LEU A 535 -12.65 28.59 5.14
C LEU A 535 -11.54 28.92 6.16
N GLY A 536 -10.84 27.91 6.69
CA GLY A 536 -9.68 28.10 7.54
C GLY A 536 -8.40 28.51 6.81
N GLU A 537 -8.37 28.39 5.48
CA GLU A 537 -7.19 28.64 4.62
C GLU A 537 -7.21 30.08 4.06
N THR A 538 -7.23 31.08 4.95
CA THR A 538 -7.34 32.51 4.59
C THR A 538 -6.14 33.06 3.81
N ASP A 539 -4.96 32.48 4.01
CA ASP A 539 -3.73 32.85 3.27
C ASP A 539 -3.77 32.34 1.81
N ASP A 540 -4.51 31.27 1.55
CA ASP A 540 -4.51 30.58 0.25
C ASP A 540 -5.68 30.99 -0.65
N TYR A 541 -6.81 31.41 -0.07
CA TYR A 541 -8.01 31.81 -0.81
C TYR A 541 -8.55 33.17 -0.36
N LYS A 542 -8.63 34.12 -1.30
CA LYS A 542 -9.26 35.44 -1.06
C LYS A 542 -10.72 35.32 -0.64
N VAL A 543 -11.45 34.31 -1.13
CA VAL A 543 -12.82 33.99 -0.65
C VAL A 543 -12.80 33.74 0.86
N SER A 544 -11.90 32.89 1.36
CA SER A 544 -11.81 32.58 2.79
C SER A 544 -11.42 33.81 3.61
N SER A 545 -10.44 34.60 3.13
CA SER A 545 -10.04 35.88 3.75
C SER A 545 -11.23 36.85 3.87
N LEU A 546 -11.93 37.10 2.75
CA LEU A 546 -13.12 37.95 2.69
C LEU A 546 -14.23 37.45 3.63
N LEU A 547 -14.60 36.17 3.54
CA LEU A 547 -15.71 35.64 4.35
C LEU A 547 -15.38 35.68 5.85
N SER A 548 -14.15 35.38 6.22
CA SER A 548 -13.67 35.47 7.60
C SER A 548 -13.71 36.91 8.13
N SER A 549 -13.24 37.89 7.35
CA SER A 549 -13.19 39.30 7.77
C SER A 549 -14.57 39.94 7.98
N VAL A 550 -15.59 39.47 7.24
CA VAL A 550 -16.98 39.91 7.42
C VAL A 550 -17.77 39.06 8.43
N GLY A 551 -17.14 38.03 9.01
CA GLY A 551 -17.74 37.18 10.04
C GLY A 551 -18.75 36.16 9.52
N ILE A 552 -18.56 35.66 8.29
CA ILE A 552 -19.29 34.54 7.73
C ILE A 552 -18.59 33.24 8.16
N THR A 553 -19.35 32.32 8.76
CA THR A 553 -18.85 31.04 9.24
C THR A 553 -19.33 29.91 8.33
N PRO A 554 -18.86 28.65 8.53
CA PRO A 554 -19.39 27.49 7.81
C PRO A 554 -20.91 27.35 7.96
N ASN A 555 -21.51 27.81 9.05
CA ASN A 555 -22.96 27.72 9.27
C ASN A 555 -23.75 28.57 8.26
N GLU A 556 -23.34 29.81 8.00
CA GLU A 556 -24.01 30.66 7.00
C GLU A 556 -23.84 30.13 5.57
N LEU A 557 -22.67 29.58 5.24
CA LEU A 557 -22.46 28.91 3.94
C LEU A 557 -23.33 27.66 3.79
N ASN A 558 -23.37 26.81 4.82
CA ASN A 558 -24.18 25.60 4.82
C ASN A 558 -25.68 25.90 4.79
N ALA A 559 -26.14 26.95 5.47
CA ALA A 559 -27.52 27.40 5.41
C ALA A 559 -27.89 27.89 4.01
N THR A 560 -26.98 28.59 3.32
CA THR A 560 -27.17 29.01 1.93
C THR A 560 -27.23 27.80 1.00
N LEU A 561 -26.28 26.86 1.12
CA LEU A 561 -26.28 25.63 0.34
C LEU A 561 -27.58 24.83 0.53
N ALA A 562 -28.01 24.66 1.79
CA ALA A 562 -29.25 23.97 2.12
C ALA A 562 -30.49 24.68 1.53
N ALA A 563 -30.51 26.02 1.51
CA ALA A 563 -31.59 26.78 0.88
C ALA A 563 -31.68 26.49 -0.63
N PHE A 564 -30.54 26.47 -1.34
CA PHE A 564 -30.50 26.09 -2.76
C PHE A 564 -30.95 24.63 -2.97
N GLN A 565 -30.45 23.69 -2.17
CA GLN A 565 -30.82 22.27 -2.26
C GLN A 565 -32.33 22.05 -2.04
N LEU A 566 -32.94 22.78 -1.09
CA LEU A 566 -34.38 22.73 -0.84
C LEU A 566 -35.20 23.33 -2.00
N LYS A 567 -34.65 24.32 -2.71
CA LYS A 567 -35.30 24.95 -3.86
C LYS A 567 -35.19 24.10 -5.13
N LEU A 568 -34.04 23.48 -5.35
CA LEU A 568 -33.69 22.75 -6.58
C LEU A 568 -34.12 21.28 -6.46
N LYS A 569 -35.35 20.96 -6.88
CA LYS A 569 -35.92 19.61 -6.78
C LYS A 569 -35.15 18.57 -7.58
N LYS A 570 -34.38 19.00 -8.58
CA LYS A 570 -33.56 18.16 -9.46
C LYS A 570 -32.13 18.01 -8.96
N ASP A 571 -31.77 18.62 -7.83
CA ASP A 571 -30.41 18.54 -7.28
C ASP A 571 -30.04 17.09 -6.93
N GLU A 572 -30.86 16.40 -6.14
CA GLU A 572 -30.56 15.04 -5.69
C GLU A 572 -30.27 14.04 -6.84
N PRO A 573 -31.13 13.89 -7.87
CA PRO A 573 -30.84 12.97 -8.97
C PRO A 573 -29.63 13.40 -9.81
N ALA A 574 -29.39 14.71 -9.98
CA ALA A 574 -28.22 15.21 -10.69
C ALA A 574 -26.92 14.97 -9.91
N GLN A 575 -26.92 15.17 -8.59
CA GLN A 575 -25.78 14.88 -7.72
C GLN A 575 -25.44 13.37 -7.75
N ALA A 576 -26.45 12.50 -7.73
CA ALA A 576 -26.25 11.07 -7.88
C ALA A 576 -25.61 10.72 -9.24
N ALA A 577 -26.11 11.31 -10.33
CA ALA A 577 -25.56 11.15 -11.67
C ALA A 577 -24.10 11.64 -11.78
N LEU A 578 -23.80 12.83 -11.28
CA LEU A 578 -22.45 13.39 -11.24
C LEU A 578 -21.49 12.56 -10.39
N THR A 579 -21.97 12.00 -9.29
CA THR A 579 -21.17 11.12 -8.43
C THR A 579 -20.76 9.87 -9.19
N ILE A 580 -21.70 9.20 -9.85
CA ILE A 580 -21.42 8.02 -10.68
C ILE A 580 -20.51 8.37 -11.86
N ALA A 581 -20.72 9.50 -12.51
CA ALA A 581 -19.85 9.96 -13.58
C ALA A 581 -18.43 10.28 -13.09
N SER A 582 -18.29 10.86 -11.89
CA SER A 582 -17.00 11.13 -11.27
C SER A 582 -16.28 9.83 -10.93
N VAL A 583 -17.00 8.84 -10.39
CA VAL A 583 -16.50 7.48 -10.15
C VAL A 583 -16.01 6.85 -11.45
N ARG A 584 -16.81 6.93 -12.53
CA ARG A 584 -16.47 6.40 -13.87
C ARG A 584 -15.26 7.12 -14.47
N ALA A 585 -15.19 8.45 -14.37
CA ALA A 585 -14.07 9.25 -14.86
C ALA A 585 -12.77 9.02 -14.08
N GLY A 586 -12.88 8.65 -12.80
CA GLY A 586 -11.75 8.33 -11.92
C GLY A 586 -11.43 6.82 -11.83
N ALA A 587 -12.17 5.97 -12.53
CA ALA A 587 -11.97 4.52 -12.52
C ALA A 587 -10.73 4.17 -13.35
N VAL A 588 -9.78 3.48 -12.72
CA VAL A 588 -8.58 2.94 -13.35
C VAL A 588 -8.56 1.44 -13.08
N GLU A 589 -8.39 0.64 -14.12
CA GLU A 589 -8.27 -0.80 -13.99
C GLU A 589 -6.89 -1.23 -13.48
N THR A 590 -6.89 -2.33 -12.73
CA THR A 590 -5.70 -3.13 -12.46
C THR A 590 -5.96 -4.50 -13.04
N VAL A 591 -5.07 -4.95 -13.92
CA VAL A 591 -5.19 -6.23 -14.64
C VAL A 591 -4.05 -7.14 -14.21
N LYS A 592 -4.38 -8.37 -13.84
CA LYS A 592 -3.41 -9.46 -13.72
C LYS A 592 -3.64 -10.43 -14.86
N THR A 593 -2.62 -10.67 -15.66
CA THR A 593 -2.67 -11.64 -16.77
C THR A 593 -2.02 -12.93 -16.29
N SER A 594 -2.63 -14.08 -16.57
CA SER A 594 -2.00 -15.39 -16.34
C SER A 594 -0.76 -15.56 -17.21
N GLU A 595 0.15 -16.44 -16.79
CA GLU A 595 1.38 -16.74 -17.56
C GLU A 595 1.06 -17.28 -18.96
N ASP A 596 0.00 -18.08 -19.08
CA ASP A 596 -0.47 -18.64 -20.36
C ASP A 596 -1.22 -17.62 -21.23
N GLY A 597 -1.46 -16.40 -20.74
CA GLY A 597 -2.20 -15.34 -21.45
C GLY A 597 -3.69 -15.63 -21.69
N ARG A 598 -4.22 -16.73 -21.15
CA ARG A 598 -5.62 -17.17 -21.31
C ARG A 598 -6.56 -16.57 -20.27
N GLU A 599 -6.05 -15.97 -19.21
CA GLU A 599 -6.83 -15.31 -18.17
C GLU A 599 -6.36 -13.88 -17.93
N GLN A 600 -7.31 -12.97 -17.75
CA GLN A 600 -7.07 -11.63 -17.23
C GLN A 600 -8.06 -11.35 -16.08
N ALA A 601 -7.55 -11.11 -14.88
CA ALA A 601 -8.35 -10.73 -13.72
C ALA A 601 -8.36 -9.21 -13.54
N PHE A 602 -9.54 -8.61 -13.67
CA PHE A 602 -9.76 -7.17 -13.57
C PHE A 602 -10.24 -6.74 -12.18
N SER A 603 -9.67 -5.64 -11.71
CA SER A 603 -10.14 -4.90 -10.53
C SER A 603 -10.13 -3.40 -10.83
N LEU A 604 -10.89 -2.61 -10.10
CA LEU A 604 -10.95 -1.15 -10.29
C LEU A 604 -10.43 -0.41 -9.07
N LYS A 605 -9.73 0.69 -9.32
CA LYS A 605 -9.46 1.74 -8.35
C LYS A 605 -10.20 3.00 -8.77
N VAL A 606 -10.79 3.68 -7.81
CA VAL A 606 -11.48 4.97 -8.01
C VAL A 606 -10.81 5.97 -7.08
N PHE A 607 -10.26 7.05 -7.65
CA PHE A 607 -9.46 8.03 -6.91
C PHE A 607 -8.31 7.40 -6.10
N GLY A 608 -7.70 6.34 -6.62
CA GLY A 608 -6.61 5.60 -5.96
C GLY A 608 -7.06 4.54 -4.95
N VAL A 609 -8.34 4.48 -4.60
CA VAL A 609 -8.90 3.50 -3.65
C VAL A 609 -9.45 2.30 -4.40
N ALA A 610 -9.05 1.08 -4.01
CA ALA A 610 -9.61 -0.14 -4.60
C ALA A 610 -11.11 -0.26 -4.34
N VAL A 611 -11.89 -0.52 -5.38
CA VAL A 611 -13.32 -0.80 -5.26
C VAL A 611 -13.49 -2.27 -4.87
N PRO A 612 -14.21 -2.60 -3.79
CA PRO A 612 -14.44 -3.98 -3.41
C PRO A 612 -15.08 -4.80 -4.54
N SER A 613 -14.63 -6.03 -4.75
CA SER A 613 -15.24 -6.94 -5.74
C SER A 613 -16.72 -7.20 -5.47
N LEU A 614 -17.14 -7.21 -4.19
CA LEU A 614 -18.55 -7.31 -3.78
C LEU A 614 -19.43 -6.15 -4.27
N ALA A 615 -18.83 -5.00 -4.56
CA ALA A 615 -19.49 -3.82 -5.11
C ALA A 615 -19.59 -3.83 -6.63
N LEU A 616 -18.88 -4.77 -7.27
CA LEU A 616 -18.77 -4.86 -8.71
C LEU A 616 -19.46 -6.12 -9.20
N ARG A 617 -20.12 -6.01 -10.34
CA ARG A 617 -20.49 -7.16 -11.14
C ARG A 617 -19.98 -6.95 -12.54
N TRP A 618 -19.11 -7.88 -12.94
CA TRP A 618 -18.57 -7.93 -14.28
C TRP A 618 -19.47 -8.74 -15.20
N SER A 619 -19.51 -8.33 -16.46
CA SER A 619 -20.29 -9.00 -17.50
C SER A 619 -19.64 -8.80 -18.87
N LYS A 620 -19.83 -9.78 -19.76
CA LYS A 620 -19.52 -9.66 -21.18
C LYS A 620 -20.65 -8.92 -21.89
N VAL A 621 -20.32 -7.86 -22.61
CA VAL A 621 -21.28 -7.08 -23.41
C VAL A 621 -21.33 -7.60 -24.85
N SER A 622 -20.17 -7.84 -25.46
CA SER A 622 -20.03 -8.32 -26.83
C SER A 622 -18.66 -8.98 -27.05
N GLY A 623 -18.44 -9.57 -28.23
CA GLY A 623 -17.15 -10.15 -28.64
C GLY A 623 -17.18 -11.65 -28.88
N SER A 624 -16.00 -12.25 -29.01
CA SER A 624 -15.79 -13.68 -29.37
C SER A 624 -16.49 -14.61 -28.39
N GLU A 625 -17.22 -15.62 -28.88
CA GLU A 625 -17.86 -16.67 -28.06
C GLU A 625 -16.86 -17.42 -27.18
N ASN A 626 -15.60 -17.50 -27.63
CA ASN A 626 -14.51 -18.16 -26.91
C ASN A 626 -14.03 -17.37 -25.68
N VAL A 627 -14.51 -16.14 -25.46
CA VAL A 627 -14.17 -15.37 -24.26
C VAL A 627 -15.33 -15.42 -23.26
N LYS A 628 -15.08 -15.88 -22.04
CA LYS A 628 -16.02 -15.86 -20.91
C LYS A 628 -15.63 -14.76 -19.93
N VAL A 629 -16.61 -14.18 -19.24
CA VAL A 629 -16.39 -13.13 -18.21
C VAL A 629 -17.16 -13.54 -16.96
N ALA A 630 -16.44 -13.87 -15.90
CA ALA A 630 -16.99 -14.19 -14.60
C ALA A 630 -17.37 -12.91 -13.84
N ALA A 631 -18.32 -13.04 -12.89
CA ALA A 631 -18.87 -11.90 -12.15
C ALA A 631 -17.84 -11.16 -11.28
N ASN A 632 -16.74 -11.84 -10.92
CA ASN A 632 -15.63 -11.33 -10.11
C ASN A 632 -14.62 -10.47 -10.91
N GLY A 633 -14.74 -10.42 -12.25
CA GLY A 633 -13.83 -9.67 -13.12
C GLY A 633 -12.78 -10.53 -13.82
N THR A 634 -12.82 -11.85 -13.64
CA THR A 634 -11.98 -12.79 -14.38
C THR A 634 -12.52 -12.95 -15.81
N VAL A 635 -11.65 -12.74 -16.79
CA VAL A 635 -11.94 -12.93 -18.21
C VAL A 635 -11.08 -14.09 -18.71
N THR A 636 -11.69 -15.10 -19.31
CA THR A 636 -11.00 -16.33 -19.73
C THR A 636 -11.18 -16.59 -21.23
N LEU A 637 -10.15 -17.15 -21.84
CA LEU A 637 -10.12 -17.60 -23.23
C LEU A 637 -10.25 -19.12 -23.29
N SER A 638 -11.26 -19.59 -24.03
CA SER A 638 -11.57 -21.01 -24.19
C SER A 638 -10.39 -21.79 -24.75
N ARG A 639 -10.26 -23.03 -24.29
CA ARG A 639 -9.21 -23.96 -24.67
C ARG A 639 -9.17 -24.17 -26.20
N GLY A 640 -7.96 -24.31 -26.75
CA GLY A 640 -7.75 -24.43 -28.20
C GLY A 640 -7.90 -23.14 -29.01
N THR A 641 -8.37 -22.05 -28.41
CA THR A 641 -8.41 -20.73 -29.06
C THR A 641 -7.10 -19.98 -28.81
N GLN A 642 -6.48 -19.44 -29.87
CA GLN A 642 -5.22 -18.70 -29.77
C GLN A 642 -5.42 -17.25 -29.34
N THR A 643 -6.49 -16.60 -29.81
CA THR A 643 -6.83 -15.23 -29.43
C THR A 643 -8.34 -15.02 -29.40
N GLY A 644 -8.80 -14.14 -28.52
CA GLY A 644 -10.20 -13.75 -28.44
C GLY A 644 -10.34 -12.38 -27.79
N SER A 645 -11.30 -11.59 -28.28
CA SER A 645 -11.59 -10.26 -27.73
C SER A 645 -13.03 -10.16 -27.25
N ALA A 646 -13.26 -9.43 -26.18
CA ALA A 646 -14.59 -9.11 -25.66
C ALA A 646 -14.67 -7.68 -25.14
N VAL A 647 -15.85 -7.06 -25.23
CA VAL A 647 -16.16 -5.85 -24.45
C VAL A 647 -16.65 -6.30 -23.10
N ILE A 648 -15.89 -5.97 -22.05
CA ILE A 648 -16.26 -6.26 -20.66
C ILE A 648 -16.80 -5.00 -20.00
N ARG A 649 -17.72 -5.20 -19.06
CA ARG A 649 -18.40 -4.12 -18.34
C ARG A 649 -18.41 -4.43 -16.85
N ALA A 650 -17.98 -3.46 -16.04
CA ALA A 650 -18.20 -3.49 -14.60
C ALA A 650 -19.39 -2.60 -14.24
N THR A 651 -20.35 -3.18 -13.53
CA THR A 651 -21.48 -2.47 -12.96
C THR A 651 -21.30 -2.34 -11.45
N PHE A 652 -21.48 -1.14 -10.93
CA PHE A 652 -21.53 -0.87 -9.50
C PHE A 652 -22.89 -1.31 -8.96
N ILE A 653 -22.88 -2.25 -8.02
CA ILE A 653 -24.06 -2.71 -7.31
C ILE A 653 -24.11 -1.98 -5.98
N ASN A 654 -25.10 -1.12 -5.80
CA ASN A 654 -25.32 -0.47 -4.52
C ASN A 654 -25.75 -1.53 -3.48
N PRO A 655 -24.96 -1.77 -2.41
CA PRO A 655 -25.32 -2.74 -1.38
C PRO A 655 -26.59 -2.38 -0.61
N TYR A 656 -27.05 -1.13 -0.68
CA TYR A 656 -28.28 -0.64 -0.04
C TYR A 656 -29.48 -0.59 -1.00
N GLY A 657 -29.36 -1.17 -2.20
CA GLY A 657 -30.40 -1.18 -3.21
C GLY A 657 -30.31 -0.03 -4.22
N GLY A 658 -30.97 -0.20 -5.37
CA GLY A 658 -30.90 0.72 -6.51
C GLY A 658 -30.53 0.01 -7.81
N THR A 659 -30.74 0.67 -8.95
CA THR A 659 -30.34 0.14 -10.26
C THR A 659 -28.81 0.10 -10.36
N ALA A 660 -28.25 -1.03 -10.78
CA ALA A 660 -26.82 -1.14 -11.03
C ALA A 660 -26.38 -0.13 -12.10
N LYS A 661 -25.27 0.57 -11.87
CA LYS A 661 -24.78 1.62 -12.78
C LYS A 661 -23.45 1.17 -13.39
N VAL A 662 -23.29 1.32 -14.71
CA VAL A 662 -22.02 1.00 -15.39
C VAL A 662 -20.95 1.97 -14.91
N ILE A 663 -19.80 1.50 -14.44
CA ILE A 663 -18.70 2.40 -14.04
C ILE A 663 -17.41 2.15 -14.81
N PHE A 664 -17.37 1.09 -15.62
CA PHE A 664 -16.24 0.76 -16.47
C PHE A 664 -16.72 -0.10 -17.64
N GLU A 665 -16.23 0.19 -18.83
CA GLU A 665 -16.44 -0.63 -20.03
C GLU A 665 -15.18 -0.55 -20.90
N LYS A 666 -14.64 -1.69 -21.32
CA LYS A 666 -13.42 -1.75 -22.12
C LYS A 666 -13.39 -2.98 -23.02
N GLN A 667 -12.87 -2.84 -24.23
CA GLN A 667 -12.51 -3.99 -25.06
C GLN A 667 -11.20 -4.60 -24.56
N VAL A 668 -11.22 -5.89 -24.29
CA VAL A 668 -10.07 -6.68 -23.84
C VAL A 668 -9.77 -7.75 -24.88
N THR A 669 -8.49 -8.09 -25.03
CA THR A 669 -8.02 -9.15 -25.91
C THR A 669 -7.13 -10.07 -25.10
N LEU A 670 -7.44 -11.36 -25.16
CA LEU A 670 -6.62 -12.43 -24.61
C LEU A 670 -5.90 -13.12 -25.76
N THR A 671 -4.65 -13.48 -25.51
CA THR A 671 -3.81 -14.19 -26.47
C THR A 671 -3.09 -15.28 -25.71
N ALA A 672 -3.40 -16.53 -26.03
CA ALA A 672 -2.73 -17.66 -25.43
C ALA A 672 -1.24 -17.65 -25.82
N ALA A 673 -0.36 -17.96 -24.87
CA ALA A 673 1.04 -18.24 -25.16
C ALA A 673 1.14 -19.46 -26.10
N GLU A 674 2.00 -19.40 -27.12
CA GLU A 674 2.16 -20.51 -28.07
C GLU A 674 2.70 -21.78 -27.37
N GLY A 675 2.00 -22.90 -27.52
CA GLY A 675 2.52 -24.24 -27.20
C GLY A 675 2.33 -24.75 -25.77
N GLU A 676 1.72 -23.97 -24.87
CA GLU A 676 1.44 -24.42 -23.50
C GLU A 676 0.00 -24.93 -23.34
N GLY A 677 -0.16 -26.04 -22.62
CA GLY A 677 -1.48 -26.58 -22.21
C GLY A 677 -2.14 -25.68 -21.17
N ASP A 678 -3.22 -26.15 -20.53
CA ASP A 678 -3.83 -25.39 -19.44
C ASP A 678 -2.81 -25.18 -18.30
N HIS A 679 -2.76 -23.99 -17.71
CA HIS A 679 -1.88 -23.70 -16.58
C HIS A 679 -2.55 -24.02 -15.24
N PHE A 680 -1.86 -24.78 -14.38
CA PHE A 680 -2.34 -25.08 -13.02
C PHE A 680 -1.99 -23.93 -12.07
N PRO A 681 -2.94 -23.33 -11.33
CA PRO A 681 -2.69 -22.20 -10.44
C PRO A 681 -1.99 -22.67 -9.16
N ALA A 682 -0.67 -22.83 -9.28
CA ALA A 682 0.18 -23.37 -8.23
C ALA A 682 0.13 -22.53 -6.95
N GLU A 683 0.13 -21.19 -7.04
CA GLU A 683 0.10 -20.31 -5.87
C GLU A 683 -1.20 -20.48 -5.05
N GLU A 684 -2.35 -20.47 -5.71
CA GLU A 684 -3.66 -20.67 -5.09
C GLU A 684 -3.76 -22.05 -4.46
N PHE A 685 -3.29 -23.08 -5.16
CA PHE A 685 -3.22 -24.44 -4.61
C PHE A 685 -2.34 -24.50 -3.36
N LEU A 686 -1.11 -23.98 -3.42
CA LEU A 686 -0.18 -23.95 -2.28
C LEU A 686 -0.79 -23.21 -1.08
N LYS A 687 -1.50 -22.10 -1.32
CA LYS A 687 -2.20 -21.36 -0.26
C LYS A 687 -3.29 -22.21 0.41
N ARG A 688 -4.08 -22.97 -0.37
CA ARG A 688 -5.09 -23.90 0.17
C ARG A 688 -4.43 -25.03 0.96
N MET A 689 -3.37 -25.62 0.43
CA MET A 689 -2.64 -26.69 1.10
C MET A 689 -2.01 -26.21 2.42
N ASN A 690 -1.37 -25.04 2.44
CA ASN A 690 -0.80 -24.46 3.65
C ASN A 690 -1.86 -24.17 4.72
N LYS A 691 -3.06 -23.72 4.30
CA LYS A 691 -4.22 -23.56 5.20
C LYS A 691 -4.64 -24.91 5.80
N LEU A 692 -4.71 -25.96 4.99
CA LEU A 692 -5.01 -27.32 5.42
C LEU A 692 -3.92 -27.89 6.34
N HIS A 693 -2.65 -27.62 6.07
CA HIS A 693 -1.53 -28.01 6.91
C HIS A 693 -1.57 -27.33 8.28
N ALA A 694 -1.76 -26.02 8.31
CA ALA A 694 -1.91 -25.27 9.56
C ALA A 694 -3.10 -25.78 10.37
N ALA A 695 -4.21 -26.10 9.70
CA ALA A 695 -5.33 -26.74 10.34
C ALA A 695 -4.93 -28.11 10.90
N LEU A 696 -4.30 -29.00 10.12
CA LEU A 696 -3.84 -30.31 10.57
C LEU A 696 -2.93 -30.23 11.81
N LEU A 697 -1.95 -29.31 11.81
CA LEU A 697 -1.03 -29.06 12.93
C LEU A 697 -1.74 -28.54 14.19
N ALA A 698 -2.81 -27.75 14.04
CA ALA A 698 -3.63 -27.29 15.15
C ALA A 698 -4.50 -28.42 15.77
N GLY A 699 -4.50 -29.61 15.16
CA GLY A 699 -5.25 -30.78 15.59
C GLY A 699 -4.52 -31.68 16.58
N ASP A 700 -4.85 -32.97 16.52
CA ASP A 700 -4.20 -33.99 17.33
C ASP A 700 -2.86 -34.38 16.68
N PRO A 701 -1.74 -34.42 17.42
CA PRO A 701 -0.45 -34.85 16.87
C PRO A 701 -0.47 -36.24 16.21
N SER A 702 -1.40 -37.12 16.62
CA SER A 702 -1.61 -38.41 15.95
C SER A 702 -2.13 -38.28 14.53
N ASP A 703 -2.95 -37.26 14.24
CA ASP A 703 -3.49 -36.98 12.90
C ASP A 703 -2.34 -36.65 11.93
N VAL A 704 -1.39 -35.80 12.36
CA VAL A 704 -0.17 -35.47 11.60
C VAL A 704 0.65 -36.73 11.30
N LYS A 705 0.76 -37.63 12.30
CA LYS A 705 1.50 -38.89 12.15
C LYS A 705 0.82 -39.85 11.19
N ASP A 706 -0.50 -39.99 11.25
CA ASP A 706 -1.25 -40.88 10.36
C ASP A 706 -1.13 -40.42 8.90
N VAL A 707 -1.23 -39.12 8.63
CA VAL A 707 -1.01 -38.54 7.29
C VAL A 707 0.43 -38.77 6.81
N ARG A 708 1.42 -38.60 7.68
CA ARG A 708 2.83 -38.88 7.35
C ARG A 708 3.05 -40.37 7.04
N ASN A 709 2.46 -41.27 7.82
CA ASN A 709 2.56 -42.71 7.59
C ASN A 709 1.96 -43.11 6.24
N LEU A 710 0.79 -42.57 5.88
CA LEU A 710 0.19 -42.81 4.56
C LEU A 710 1.13 -42.38 3.44
N ARG A 711 1.69 -41.17 3.54
CA ARG A 711 2.66 -40.66 2.55
C ARG A 711 3.86 -41.59 2.42
N GLU A 712 4.43 -42.03 3.54
CA GLU A 712 5.54 -42.99 3.54
C GLU A 712 5.17 -44.33 2.91
N GLU A 713 3.92 -44.79 3.06
CA GLU A 713 3.45 -45.99 2.39
C GLU A 713 3.37 -45.80 0.87
N ILE A 714 2.85 -44.65 0.42
CA ILE A 714 2.77 -44.30 -1.01
C ILE A 714 4.17 -44.21 -1.63
N THR A 715 5.13 -43.55 -0.98
CA THR A 715 6.52 -43.45 -1.50
C THR A 715 7.27 -44.79 -1.50
N LYS A 716 6.85 -45.76 -0.67
CA LYS A 716 7.43 -47.12 -0.64
C LYS A 716 6.81 -48.08 -1.66
N LEU A 717 5.71 -47.69 -2.33
CA LEU A 717 5.15 -48.49 -3.43
C LEU A 717 6.20 -48.63 -4.55
N SER A 718 6.27 -49.79 -5.17
CA SER A 718 7.22 -50.03 -6.26
C SER A 718 6.55 -50.69 -7.44
N PHE A 719 6.91 -50.24 -8.65
CA PHE A 719 6.32 -50.77 -9.89
C PHE A 719 6.42 -52.30 -9.97
N ALA A 720 7.57 -52.86 -9.58
CA ALA A 720 7.81 -54.31 -9.61
C ALA A 720 6.79 -55.12 -8.79
N LYS A 721 6.29 -54.57 -7.67
CA LYS A 721 5.38 -55.27 -6.75
C LYS A 721 3.92 -54.81 -6.91
N ASP A 722 3.72 -53.57 -7.32
CA ASP A 722 2.45 -52.85 -7.15
C ASP A 722 1.86 -52.35 -8.48
N GLN A 723 2.45 -52.67 -9.64
CA GLN A 723 1.92 -52.26 -10.94
C GLN A 723 0.46 -52.69 -11.20
N ALA A 724 -0.02 -53.74 -10.53
CA ALA A 724 -1.40 -54.24 -10.68
C ALA A 724 -2.45 -53.28 -10.07
N LEU A 725 -2.02 -52.30 -9.28
CA LEU A 725 -2.91 -51.29 -8.70
C LEU A 725 -3.56 -50.43 -9.79
N ILE A 726 -2.86 -50.14 -10.88
CA ILE A 726 -3.33 -49.26 -11.96
C ILE A 726 -3.92 -50.02 -13.17
N ASP A 727 -3.97 -51.36 -13.12
CA ASP A 727 -4.49 -52.19 -14.22
C ASP A 727 -5.88 -51.79 -14.73
N PRO A 728 -6.85 -51.39 -13.89
CA PRO A 728 -8.18 -51.02 -14.39
C PRO A 728 -8.14 -49.90 -15.43
N VAL A 729 -7.34 -48.86 -15.19
CA VAL A 729 -7.12 -47.75 -16.14
C VAL A 729 -6.14 -48.16 -17.24
N TRP A 730 -5.02 -48.79 -16.86
CA TRP A 730 -3.96 -49.17 -17.80
C TRP A 730 -4.47 -50.09 -18.92
N ASN A 731 -5.34 -51.06 -18.62
CA ASN A 731 -5.85 -51.99 -19.61
C ASN A 731 -6.68 -51.30 -20.71
N LYS A 732 -7.29 -50.14 -20.42
CA LYS A 732 -7.99 -49.31 -21.40
C LYS A 732 -6.98 -48.54 -22.27
N ILE A 733 -6.02 -47.88 -21.63
CA ILE A 733 -4.95 -47.13 -22.30
C ILE A 733 -4.19 -48.04 -23.27
N LYS A 734 -3.70 -49.18 -22.76
CA LYS A 734 -2.92 -50.17 -23.52
C LYS A 734 -3.63 -50.62 -24.80
N ALA A 735 -4.95 -50.76 -24.79
CA ALA A 735 -5.71 -51.23 -25.93
C ALA A 735 -5.69 -50.26 -27.13
N LYS A 736 -5.31 -48.99 -26.92
CA LYS A 736 -5.26 -47.95 -27.96
C LYS A 736 -3.86 -47.38 -28.21
N LEU A 737 -2.83 -47.93 -27.59
CA LEU A 737 -1.46 -47.48 -27.83
C LEU A 737 -0.94 -47.94 -29.21
N PRO A 738 -0.17 -47.11 -29.92
CA PRO A 738 0.57 -47.54 -31.11
C PRO A 738 1.52 -48.70 -30.79
N ALA A 739 1.72 -49.61 -31.74
CA ALA A 739 2.61 -50.77 -31.57
C ALA A 739 4.09 -50.39 -31.32
N SER A 740 4.49 -49.16 -31.69
CA SER A 740 5.83 -48.61 -31.46
C SER A 740 6.09 -48.18 -30.02
N VAL A 741 5.07 -48.07 -29.17
CA VAL A 741 5.20 -47.61 -27.79
C VAL A 741 5.67 -48.74 -26.89
N ASN A 742 6.72 -48.50 -26.09
CA ASN A 742 7.11 -49.41 -25.02
C ASN A 742 6.06 -49.38 -23.88
N GLN A 743 5.18 -50.37 -23.90
CA GLN A 743 4.07 -50.49 -22.96
C GLN A 743 4.52 -50.63 -21.49
N GLU A 744 5.61 -51.33 -21.23
CA GLU A 744 6.10 -51.54 -19.86
C GLU A 744 6.63 -50.23 -19.26
N GLU A 745 7.46 -49.51 -20.01
CA GLU A 745 8.01 -48.23 -19.55
C GLU A 745 6.92 -47.15 -19.41
N LEU A 746 5.95 -47.10 -20.33
CA LEU A 746 4.82 -46.17 -20.21
C LEU A 746 3.95 -46.49 -18.98
N LYS A 747 3.68 -47.77 -18.71
CA LYS A 747 2.93 -48.20 -17.51
C LYS A 747 3.67 -47.81 -16.24
N LYS A 748 5.00 -48.02 -16.22
CA LYS A 748 5.87 -47.66 -15.10
C LYS A 748 5.86 -46.17 -14.84
N SER A 749 5.99 -45.35 -15.88
CA SER A 749 5.96 -43.90 -15.73
C SER A 749 4.57 -43.38 -15.31
N LEU A 750 3.48 -43.94 -15.84
CA LEU A 750 2.12 -43.61 -15.38
C LEU A 750 1.92 -43.96 -13.88
N PHE A 751 2.45 -45.10 -13.45
CA PHE A 751 2.45 -45.48 -12.04
C PHE A 751 3.23 -44.47 -11.18
N GLN A 752 4.38 -44.00 -11.66
CA GLN A 752 5.19 -43.00 -10.97
C GLN A 752 4.50 -41.62 -10.92
N ILE A 753 3.74 -41.21 -11.94
CA ILE A 753 2.91 -39.99 -11.90
C ILE A 753 1.90 -40.09 -10.76
N ILE A 754 1.14 -41.20 -10.69
CA ILE A 754 0.14 -41.42 -9.63
C ILE A 754 0.80 -41.43 -8.25
N GLN A 755 1.97 -42.08 -8.12
CA GLN A 755 2.75 -42.10 -6.89
C GLN A 755 3.22 -40.70 -6.48
N ALA A 756 3.76 -39.91 -7.41
CA ALA A 756 4.28 -38.58 -7.15
C ALA A 756 3.16 -37.61 -6.71
N VAL A 757 2.05 -37.60 -7.45
CA VAL A 757 0.89 -36.76 -7.12
C VAL A 757 0.25 -37.19 -5.80
N GLY A 758 0.10 -38.50 -5.56
CA GLY A 758 -0.39 -39.03 -4.28
C GLY A 758 0.54 -38.79 -3.09
N SER A 759 1.81 -38.43 -3.35
CA SER A 759 2.81 -38.13 -2.32
C SER A 759 3.03 -36.64 -2.06
N ILE A 760 2.28 -35.75 -2.76
CA ILE A 760 2.35 -34.31 -2.57
C ILE A 760 2.13 -33.99 -1.09
N GLN A 761 3.01 -33.16 -0.54
CA GLN A 761 2.95 -32.78 0.87
C GLN A 761 1.71 -31.91 1.09
N TYR A 762 1.10 -32.01 2.27
CA TYR A 762 0.06 -31.05 2.66
C TYR A 762 0.63 -29.66 3.00
N ASP A 763 1.95 -29.56 3.16
CA ASP A 763 2.76 -28.34 3.10
C ASP A 763 3.72 -28.44 1.90
N PRO A 764 3.21 -28.39 0.66
CA PRO A 764 4.07 -28.50 -0.49
C PRO A 764 4.90 -27.21 -0.56
N GLU A 765 6.22 -27.35 -0.54
CA GLU A 765 7.06 -26.27 -1.02
C GLU A 765 6.82 -26.12 -2.53
N GLY A 766 6.81 -24.88 -3.05
CA GLY A 766 6.60 -24.65 -4.49
C GLY A 766 7.56 -25.46 -5.37
N LYS A 767 8.78 -25.71 -4.87
CA LYS A 767 9.79 -26.55 -5.54
C LYS A 767 9.35 -28.01 -5.74
N ASP A 768 8.61 -28.59 -4.80
CA ASP A 768 8.18 -30.00 -4.87
C ASP A 768 7.10 -30.17 -5.94
N LEU A 769 6.16 -29.22 -5.98
CA LEU A 769 5.13 -29.17 -7.02
C LEU A 769 5.75 -28.90 -8.39
N GLU A 770 6.71 -27.98 -8.47
CA GLU A 770 7.39 -27.65 -9.73
C GLU A 770 8.24 -28.83 -10.24
N ALA A 771 8.87 -29.59 -9.34
CA ALA A 771 9.59 -30.81 -9.70
C ALA A 771 8.67 -31.86 -10.33
N ILE A 772 7.41 -31.95 -9.90
CA ILE A 772 6.40 -32.80 -10.53
C ILE A 772 6.01 -32.24 -11.89
N ARG A 773 5.69 -30.93 -11.98
CA ARG A 773 5.25 -30.26 -13.21
C ARG A 773 6.29 -30.29 -14.33
N THR A 774 7.57 -30.21 -13.97
CA THR A 774 8.70 -30.14 -14.90
C THR A 774 9.36 -31.47 -15.18
N ASN A 775 8.92 -32.56 -14.54
CA ASN A 775 9.53 -33.86 -14.73
C ASN A 775 9.47 -34.30 -16.21
N PRO A 776 10.61 -34.52 -16.89
CA PRO A 776 10.64 -34.81 -18.31
C PRO A 776 10.03 -36.18 -18.65
N GLU A 777 10.16 -37.17 -17.76
CA GLU A 777 9.56 -38.49 -17.96
C GLU A 777 8.04 -38.41 -17.87
N PHE A 778 7.50 -37.63 -16.93
CA PHE A 778 6.05 -37.44 -16.79
C PHE A 778 5.47 -36.73 -18.02
N ARG A 779 6.15 -35.67 -18.49
CA ARG A 779 5.77 -34.96 -19.71
C ARG A 779 5.78 -35.87 -20.95
N ALA A 780 6.81 -36.73 -21.09
CA ALA A 780 6.89 -37.69 -22.19
C ALA A 780 5.76 -38.73 -22.15
N THR A 781 5.45 -39.24 -20.97
CA THR A 781 4.35 -40.19 -20.72
C THR A 781 3.01 -39.57 -21.07
N LEU A 782 2.73 -38.36 -20.57
CA LEU A 782 1.49 -37.64 -20.87
C LEU A 782 1.38 -37.29 -22.35
N LYS A 783 2.47 -36.93 -23.02
CA LYS A 783 2.49 -36.73 -24.48
C LYS A 783 2.09 -38.00 -25.26
N THR A 784 2.55 -39.17 -24.82
CA THR A 784 2.19 -40.45 -25.46
C THR A 784 0.73 -40.80 -25.21
N ILE A 785 0.23 -40.56 -23.99
CA ILE A 785 -1.19 -40.72 -23.66
C ILE A 785 -2.05 -39.74 -24.46
N ALA A 786 -1.62 -38.49 -24.63
CA ALA A 786 -2.30 -37.46 -25.42
C ALA A 786 -2.48 -37.91 -26.87
N ALA A 787 -1.38 -38.34 -27.50
CA ALA A 787 -1.41 -38.83 -28.87
C ALA A 787 -2.32 -40.06 -29.04
N ALA A 788 -2.28 -41.00 -28.11
CA ALA A 788 -3.15 -42.19 -28.14
C ALA A 788 -4.63 -41.84 -27.88
N GLY A 789 -4.89 -40.82 -27.06
CA GLY A 789 -6.21 -40.28 -26.76
C GLY A 789 -6.72 -39.27 -27.78
N GLY A 790 -5.95 -38.95 -28.83
CA GLY A 790 -6.37 -38.01 -29.87
C GLY A 790 -6.49 -36.55 -29.42
N VAL A 791 -5.83 -36.17 -28.31
CA VAL A 791 -5.78 -34.77 -27.83
C VAL A 791 -4.43 -34.14 -28.19
N THR A 792 -4.41 -32.83 -28.43
CA THR A 792 -3.25 -32.12 -28.97
C THR A 792 -2.05 -32.19 -28.04
N THR A 793 -2.26 -31.93 -26.75
CA THR A 793 -1.24 -31.92 -25.70
C THR A 793 -1.85 -32.35 -24.36
N LEU A 794 -1.05 -33.02 -23.54
CA LEU A 794 -1.30 -33.21 -22.11
C LEU A 794 -0.04 -32.86 -21.35
N THR A 795 -0.23 -32.14 -20.25
CA THR A 795 0.81 -31.68 -19.34
C THR A 795 0.47 -32.12 -17.92
N MET A 796 1.42 -31.99 -17.00
CA MET A 796 1.14 -32.24 -15.59
C MET A 796 0.12 -31.25 -15.02
N ASP A 797 -0.01 -30.06 -15.60
CA ASP A 797 -1.00 -29.09 -15.17
C ASP A 797 -2.42 -29.56 -15.49
N ASP A 798 -2.65 -30.16 -16.66
CA ASP A 798 -3.93 -30.78 -16.99
C ASP A 798 -4.31 -31.90 -16.01
N PHE A 799 -3.31 -32.65 -15.53
CA PHE A 799 -3.49 -33.69 -14.52
C PHE A 799 -3.85 -33.10 -13.15
N LEU A 800 -3.17 -32.03 -12.74
CA LEU A 800 -3.41 -31.35 -11.47
C LEU A 800 -4.74 -30.58 -11.47
N LEU A 801 -5.11 -29.95 -12.59
CA LEU A 801 -6.39 -29.28 -12.79
C LEU A 801 -7.56 -30.26 -12.67
N LEU A 802 -7.46 -31.45 -13.27
CA LEU A 802 -8.50 -32.47 -13.12
C LEU A 802 -8.72 -32.86 -11.66
N LEU A 803 -7.65 -32.93 -10.85
CA LEU A 803 -7.75 -33.32 -9.44
C LEU A 803 -8.22 -32.18 -8.53
N PHE A 804 -7.59 -31.01 -8.63
CA PHE A 804 -7.71 -29.94 -7.63
C PHE A 804 -8.44 -28.69 -8.15
N GLY A 805 -8.65 -28.61 -9.46
CA GLY A 805 -9.24 -27.46 -10.13
C GLY A 805 -8.32 -26.25 -10.22
N ASP A 806 -8.79 -25.23 -10.94
CA ASP A 806 -8.15 -23.91 -10.96
C ASP A 806 -8.58 -23.01 -9.78
N GLY A 807 -9.51 -23.49 -8.95
CA GLY A 807 -10.07 -22.71 -7.84
C GLY A 807 -11.15 -21.71 -8.24
N ASN A 808 -11.55 -21.69 -9.53
CA ASN A 808 -12.60 -20.85 -10.08
C ASN A 808 -13.59 -21.72 -10.89
N ASP A 809 -13.57 -21.58 -12.22
CA ASP A 809 -14.56 -22.13 -13.15
C ASP A 809 -14.36 -23.61 -13.43
N ARG A 810 -13.16 -24.15 -13.16
CA ARG A 810 -12.86 -25.58 -13.29
C ARG A 810 -12.62 -26.12 -11.88
N PRO A 811 -13.65 -26.59 -11.18
CA PRO A 811 -13.53 -26.98 -9.78
C PRO A 811 -12.61 -28.21 -9.57
N GLY A 812 -12.36 -28.99 -10.61
CA GLY A 812 -11.71 -30.30 -10.50
C GLY A 812 -12.51 -31.24 -9.60
N ILE A 813 -11.95 -32.42 -9.30
CA ILE A 813 -12.61 -33.37 -8.40
C ILE A 813 -12.76 -32.78 -7.00
N GLU A 814 -11.75 -32.12 -6.46
CA GLU A 814 -11.79 -31.52 -5.11
C GLU A 814 -12.87 -30.43 -5.00
N GLY A 815 -12.93 -29.51 -5.97
CA GLY A 815 -13.94 -28.45 -5.96
C GLY A 815 -15.35 -29.00 -6.15
N THR A 816 -15.53 -30.00 -7.00
CA THR A 816 -16.84 -30.62 -7.21
C THR A 816 -17.33 -31.32 -5.94
N VAL A 817 -16.42 -31.96 -5.18
CA VAL A 817 -16.75 -32.47 -3.84
C VAL A 817 -17.24 -31.34 -2.93
N ARG A 818 -16.59 -30.17 -2.94
CA ARG A 818 -17.06 -29.02 -2.14
C ARG A 818 -18.45 -28.57 -2.58
N ASP A 819 -18.69 -28.48 -3.88
CA ASP A 819 -19.96 -27.99 -4.43
C ASP A 819 -21.10 -28.92 -4.04
N ILE A 820 -20.93 -30.24 -4.19
CA ILE A 820 -21.89 -31.26 -3.73
C ILE A 820 -22.16 -31.08 -2.22
N ILE A 821 -21.11 -30.92 -1.39
CA ILE A 821 -21.27 -30.72 0.07
C ILE A 821 -22.00 -29.40 0.37
N SER A 822 -21.73 -28.34 -0.39
CA SER A 822 -22.32 -27.02 -0.21
C SER A 822 -23.82 -27.01 -0.51
N ASP A 823 -24.28 -27.92 -1.37
CA ASP A 823 -25.70 -28.08 -1.70
C ASP A 823 -26.45 -28.98 -0.70
N MET A 824 -25.74 -29.77 0.10
CA MET A 824 -26.35 -30.63 1.12
C MET A 824 -27.14 -29.83 2.17
N ASN A 825 -28.26 -30.39 2.58
CA ASN A 825 -28.94 -29.95 3.79
C ASN A 825 -28.24 -30.52 5.05
N THR A 826 -28.61 -30.01 6.23
CA THR A 826 -28.00 -30.42 7.51
C THR A 826 -28.10 -31.93 7.76
N LYS A 827 -29.17 -32.62 7.33
CA LYS A 827 -29.32 -34.06 7.52
C LYS A 827 -28.38 -34.86 6.62
N GLU A 828 -28.24 -34.46 5.36
CA GLU A 828 -27.30 -35.07 4.41
C GLU A 828 -25.86 -34.86 4.86
N LEU A 829 -25.51 -33.66 5.31
CA LEU A 829 -24.19 -33.38 5.87
C LEU A 829 -23.90 -34.24 7.11
N ALA A 830 -24.92 -34.49 7.94
CA ALA A 830 -24.81 -35.41 9.07
C ALA A 830 -24.50 -36.84 8.63
N GLN A 831 -25.17 -37.31 7.59
CA GLN A 831 -24.95 -38.64 7.03
C GLN A 831 -23.58 -38.73 6.36
N LEU A 832 -23.16 -37.70 5.62
CA LEU A 832 -21.87 -37.65 4.96
C LEU A 832 -20.74 -37.77 5.98
N LEU A 833 -20.72 -36.87 6.98
CA LEU A 833 -19.69 -36.88 8.00
C LEU A 833 -19.76 -38.15 8.86
N GLY A 834 -20.96 -38.73 8.99
CA GLY A 834 -21.29 -39.93 9.77
C GLY A 834 -21.00 -41.27 9.10
N ASN A 835 -20.76 -41.32 7.79
CA ASN A 835 -20.77 -42.56 7.01
C ASN A 835 -19.72 -42.54 5.89
N LYS A 836 -18.79 -43.49 5.96
CA LYS A 836 -17.65 -43.63 5.04
C LYS A 836 -18.11 -43.96 3.63
N ASP A 837 -19.15 -44.79 3.52
CA ASP A 837 -19.74 -45.13 2.24
C ASP A 837 -20.34 -43.89 1.58
N LYS A 838 -20.92 -42.98 2.37
CA LYS A 838 -21.46 -41.72 1.86
C LYS A 838 -20.36 -40.75 1.41
N MET A 839 -19.24 -40.67 2.13
CA MET A 839 -18.05 -39.92 1.66
C MET A 839 -17.51 -40.48 0.34
N ASN A 840 -17.42 -41.81 0.23
CA ASN A 840 -17.00 -42.47 -1.00
C ASN A 840 -18.00 -42.21 -2.14
N GLU A 841 -19.31 -42.22 -1.87
CA GLU A 841 -20.33 -41.87 -2.86
C GLU A 841 -20.14 -40.45 -3.41
N VAL A 842 -19.94 -39.45 -2.55
CA VAL A 842 -19.69 -38.06 -2.98
C VAL A 842 -18.42 -37.93 -3.80
N LEU A 843 -17.31 -38.55 -3.35
CA LEU A 843 -16.06 -38.55 -4.11
C LEU A 843 -16.27 -39.20 -5.49
N MET A 844 -17.05 -40.27 -5.55
CA MET A 844 -17.33 -40.96 -6.80
C MET A 844 -18.23 -40.19 -7.74
N GLU A 845 -19.20 -39.47 -7.20
CA GLU A 845 -20.06 -38.55 -7.95
C GLU A 845 -19.22 -37.45 -8.59
N ALA A 846 -18.38 -36.77 -7.80
CA ALA A 846 -17.45 -35.75 -8.28
C ALA A 846 -16.48 -36.27 -9.35
N MET A 847 -15.91 -37.48 -9.16
CA MET A 847 -15.07 -38.12 -10.18
C MET A 847 -15.83 -38.43 -11.47
N ALA A 848 -17.08 -38.89 -11.36
CA ALA A 848 -17.88 -39.21 -12.54
C ALA A 848 -18.27 -37.97 -13.33
N GLU A 849 -18.61 -36.88 -12.63
CA GLU A 849 -18.91 -35.57 -13.21
C GLU A 849 -17.70 -35.02 -13.97
N ILE A 850 -16.55 -34.88 -13.30
CA ILE A 850 -15.35 -34.29 -13.92
C ILE A 850 -14.80 -35.12 -15.09
N ILE A 851 -14.93 -36.45 -15.04
CA ILE A 851 -14.53 -37.33 -16.15
C ILE A 851 -15.50 -37.22 -17.34
N ALA A 852 -16.75 -36.79 -17.12
CA ALA A 852 -17.70 -36.53 -18.19
C ALA A 852 -17.43 -35.17 -18.90
N GLU A 853 -16.79 -34.22 -18.23
CA GLU A 853 -16.46 -32.88 -18.72
C GLU A 853 -15.25 -32.86 -19.68
N LYS A 854 -15.46 -33.37 -20.90
CA LYS A 854 -14.39 -33.52 -21.92
C LYS A 854 -13.98 -32.19 -22.55
N ASP A 855 -14.89 -31.22 -22.60
CA ASP A 855 -14.60 -29.93 -23.24
C ASP A 855 -13.76 -29.03 -22.32
N ASP A 856 -13.87 -29.22 -21.00
CA ASP A 856 -13.20 -28.40 -20.00
C ASP A 856 -11.90 -29.02 -19.45
N TYR A 857 -11.74 -30.35 -19.50
CA TYR A 857 -10.53 -31.05 -19.02
C TYR A 857 -9.88 -31.93 -20.09
N ALA A 858 -8.66 -31.55 -20.48
CA ALA A 858 -7.82 -32.29 -21.43
C ALA A 858 -7.68 -33.77 -21.10
N LEU A 859 -7.42 -34.05 -19.83
CA LEU A 859 -7.20 -35.41 -19.37
C LEU A 859 -8.50 -36.22 -19.38
N SER A 860 -9.65 -35.62 -19.08
CA SER A 860 -10.96 -36.28 -19.21
C SER A 860 -11.26 -36.65 -20.66
N GLU A 861 -11.00 -35.74 -21.60
CA GLU A 861 -11.14 -36.01 -23.04
C GLU A 861 -10.25 -37.18 -23.49
N ALA A 862 -8.97 -37.14 -23.14
CA ALA A 862 -8.02 -38.19 -23.50
C ALA A 862 -8.42 -39.55 -22.91
N LEU A 863 -8.79 -39.58 -21.61
CA LEU A 863 -9.22 -40.79 -20.92
C LEU A 863 -10.50 -41.36 -21.54
N TYR A 864 -11.48 -40.51 -21.86
CA TYR A 864 -12.70 -40.91 -22.54
C TYR A 864 -12.40 -41.53 -23.92
N ASN A 865 -11.56 -40.86 -24.72
CA ASN A 865 -11.15 -41.35 -26.04
C ASN A 865 -10.36 -42.66 -25.94
N LEU A 866 -9.64 -42.90 -24.85
CA LEU A 866 -8.97 -44.17 -24.54
C LEU A 866 -9.92 -45.26 -24.01
N GLY A 867 -11.19 -44.93 -23.76
CA GLY A 867 -12.21 -45.84 -23.24
C GLY A 867 -12.13 -46.08 -21.73
N VAL A 868 -11.44 -45.19 -20.99
CA VAL A 868 -11.42 -45.17 -19.53
C VAL A 868 -12.72 -44.57 -19.02
N LYS A 869 -13.37 -45.26 -18.08
CA LYS A 869 -14.59 -44.80 -17.41
C LYS A 869 -14.31 -44.44 -15.96
N SER A 870 -15.21 -43.67 -15.34
CA SER A 870 -15.14 -43.36 -13.90
C SER A 870 -15.06 -44.63 -13.01
N THR A 871 -15.68 -45.74 -13.43
CA THR A 871 -15.59 -47.04 -12.74
C THR A 871 -14.19 -47.66 -12.79
N ASP A 872 -13.41 -47.40 -13.85
CA ASP A 872 -12.03 -47.88 -13.96
C ASP A 872 -11.13 -47.09 -13.01
N ILE A 873 -11.32 -45.77 -12.94
CA ILE A 873 -10.61 -44.89 -11.99
C ILE A 873 -10.95 -45.27 -10.55
N ARG A 874 -12.24 -45.48 -10.24
CA ARG A 874 -12.70 -45.99 -8.95
C ARG A 874 -11.99 -47.28 -8.57
N SER A 875 -11.92 -48.23 -9.50
CA SER A 875 -11.32 -49.53 -9.24
C SER A 875 -9.83 -49.39 -8.93
N THR A 876 -9.14 -48.47 -9.60
CA THR A 876 -7.75 -48.10 -9.28
C THR A 876 -7.66 -47.50 -7.88
N VAL A 877 -8.46 -46.49 -7.54
CA VAL A 877 -8.47 -45.84 -6.20
C VAL A 877 -8.71 -46.87 -5.09
N LEU A 878 -9.72 -47.73 -5.25
CA LEU A 878 -10.02 -48.80 -4.28
C LEU A 878 -8.85 -49.77 -4.09
N LYS A 879 -8.14 -50.12 -5.16
CA LYS A 879 -6.94 -50.96 -5.06
C LYS A 879 -5.84 -50.30 -4.23
N PHE A 880 -5.63 -48.99 -4.40
CA PHE A 880 -4.68 -48.23 -3.55
C PHE A 880 -5.16 -48.19 -2.09
N GLN A 881 -6.43 -47.86 -1.84
CA GLN A 881 -6.99 -47.80 -0.49
C GLN A 881 -6.88 -49.14 0.26
N VAL A 882 -7.12 -50.27 -0.43
CA VAL A 882 -6.96 -51.62 0.15
C VAL A 882 -5.49 -51.95 0.42
N LYS A 883 -4.55 -51.42 -0.38
CA LYS A 883 -3.11 -51.66 -0.23
C LYS A 883 -2.50 -50.86 0.93
N LEU A 884 -2.95 -49.62 1.12
CA LEU A 884 -2.38 -48.65 2.04
C LEU A 884 -3.02 -48.81 3.43
N LYS A 885 -2.24 -49.23 4.43
CA LYS A 885 -2.75 -49.56 5.77
C LYS A 885 -3.17 -48.31 6.55
N ASN A 886 -2.55 -47.17 6.26
CA ASN A 886 -2.80 -45.90 6.95
C ASN A 886 -3.80 -45.00 6.21
N ASP A 887 -4.36 -45.44 5.09
CA ASP A 887 -5.28 -44.65 4.25
C ASP A 887 -6.48 -44.11 5.03
N GLU A 888 -7.21 -44.99 5.71
CA GLU A 888 -8.42 -44.62 6.45
C GLU A 888 -8.15 -43.63 7.59
N ARG A 889 -7.04 -43.80 8.32
CA ARG A 889 -6.68 -42.91 9.43
C ARG A 889 -6.26 -41.54 8.93
N ALA A 890 -5.42 -41.50 7.89
CA ALA A 890 -4.99 -40.27 7.25
C ALA A 890 -6.16 -39.53 6.61
N LEU A 891 -7.09 -40.22 5.94
CA LEU A 891 -8.28 -39.62 5.35
C LEU A 891 -9.17 -38.97 6.42
N ASN A 892 -9.37 -39.63 7.56
CA ASN A 892 -10.11 -39.07 8.69
C ASN A 892 -9.41 -37.82 9.26
N ALA A 893 -8.08 -37.89 9.45
CA ALA A 893 -7.26 -36.75 9.88
C ALA A 893 -7.39 -35.55 8.93
N LEU A 894 -7.30 -35.78 7.63
CA LEU A 894 -7.44 -34.75 6.60
C LEU A 894 -8.86 -34.19 6.53
N THR A 895 -9.88 -35.03 6.66
CA THR A 895 -11.28 -34.59 6.71
C THR A 895 -11.50 -33.64 7.89
N VAL A 896 -10.99 -33.98 9.07
CA VAL A 896 -11.07 -33.13 10.27
C VAL A 896 -10.29 -31.83 10.08
N ALA A 897 -9.08 -31.89 9.52
CA ALA A 897 -8.28 -30.70 9.23
C ALA A 897 -8.97 -29.78 8.23
N TYR A 898 -9.60 -30.34 7.20
CA TYR A 898 -10.35 -29.61 6.20
C TYR A 898 -11.60 -28.95 6.79
N ILE A 899 -12.37 -29.66 7.62
CA ILE A 899 -13.49 -29.05 8.35
C ILE A 899 -12.97 -27.91 9.23
N ARG A 900 -11.86 -28.11 9.95
CA ARG A 900 -11.26 -27.07 10.79
C ARG A 900 -10.80 -25.84 9.99
N SER A 901 -10.30 -26.02 8.76
CA SER A 901 -9.89 -24.92 7.89
C SER A 901 -11.08 -24.15 7.30
N GLU A 902 -12.19 -24.83 7.03
CA GLU A 902 -13.34 -24.23 6.33
C GLU A 902 -14.52 -23.83 7.23
N VAL A 903 -14.51 -24.24 8.50
CA VAL A 903 -15.63 -23.94 9.41
C VAL A 903 -15.60 -22.49 9.88
N ILE A 904 -16.78 -21.85 9.85
CA ILE A 904 -16.99 -20.48 10.32
C ILE A 904 -17.97 -20.53 11.49
N SER A 905 -17.69 -19.80 12.58
CA SER A 905 -18.63 -19.66 13.68
C SER A 905 -19.70 -18.61 13.38
N ALA A 906 -20.94 -18.91 13.73
CA ALA A 906 -22.03 -17.94 13.83
C ALA A 906 -22.48 -17.87 15.29
N VAL A 907 -22.74 -16.66 15.78
CA VAL A 907 -23.12 -16.44 17.18
C VAL A 907 -24.39 -15.61 17.27
N LYS A 908 -25.35 -16.06 18.07
CA LYS A 908 -26.50 -15.26 18.49
C LYS A 908 -26.26 -14.75 19.91
N VAL A 909 -26.19 -13.43 20.07
CA VAL A 909 -25.97 -12.79 21.38
C VAL A 909 -27.30 -12.26 21.92
N THR A 910 -27.65 -12.60 23.15
CA THR A 910 -28.86 -12.04 23.81
C THR A 910 -28.71 -10.54 24.04
N ALA A 911 -29.82 -9.79 24.08
CA ALA A 911 -29.81 -8.34 24.24
C ALA A 911 -29.01 -7.80 25.45
N ASN A 912 -28.93 -8.58 26.54
CA ASN A 912 -28.15 -8.24 27.73
C ASN A 912 -26.69 -8.74 27.71
N GLY A 913 -26.25 -9.35 26.60
CA GLY A 913 -24.90 -9.90 26.40
C GLY A 913 -24.52 -11.11 27.29
N ARG A 914 -25.48 -11.65 28.06
CA ARG A 914 -25.22 -12.75 29.01
C ARG A 914 -25.19 -14.14 28.40
N GLN A 915 -25.75 -14.31 27.20
CA GLN A 915 -25.78 -15.60 26.52
C GLN A 915 -25.33 -15.43 25.07
N HIS A 916 -24.38 -16.27 24.67
CA HIS A 916 -23.96 -16.42 23.29
C HIS A 916 -24.32 -17.85 22.87
N ASP A 917 -25.05 -18.00 21.77
CA ASP A 917 -25.39 -19.31 21.20
C ASP A 917 -24.56 -19.52 19.93
N TYR A 918 -23.56 -20.41 20.02
CA TYR A 918 -22.61 -20.66 18.94
C TYR A 918 -23.06 -21.84 18.08
N THR A 919 -23.07 -21.61 16.77
CA THR A 919 -23.22 -22.64 15.74
C THR A 919 -22.02 -22.61 14.82
N LEU A 920 -21.72 -23.73 14.18
CA LEU A 920 -20.64 -23.82 13.19
C LEU A 920 -21.25 -24.01 11.81
N LYS A 921 -20.69 -23.35 10.80
CA LYS A 921 -21.10 -23.50 9.41
C LYS A 921 -19.93 -24.01 8.56
N LEU A 922 -20.18 -25.05 7.78
CA LEU A 922 -19.27 -25.57 6.77
C LEU A 922 -19.89 -25.27 5.40
N PHE A 923 -19.17 -24.53 4.54
CA PHE A 923 -19.68 -24.09 3.24
C PHE A 923 -21.07 -23.43 3.30
N GLY A 924 -21.27 -22.59 4.32
CA GLY A 924 -22.55 -21.88 4.54
C GLY A 924 -23.65 -22.71 5.20
N LYS A 925 -23.49 -24.03 5.33
CA LYS A 925 -24.47 -24.93 5.96
C LYS A 925 -24.14 -25.19 7.42
N GLU A 926 -25.14 -25.11 8.29
CA GLU A 926 -24.96 -25.35 9.72
C GLU A 926 -24.62 -26.82 9.99
N LEU A 927 -23.51 -27.04 10.72
CA LEU A 927 -23.13 -28.35 11.21
C LEU A 927 -24.14 -28.81 12.28
N PRO A 928 -24.69 -30.03 12.16
CA PRO A 928 -25.66 -30.54 13.11
C PRO A 928 -25.06 -30.61 14.52
N TYR A 929 -25.80 -30.13 15.52
CA TYR A 929 -25.39 -30.24 16.93
C TYR A 929 -25.19 -31.69 17.39
N SER A 930 -25.81 -32.66 16.70
CA SER A 930 -25.61 -34.09 16.98
C SER A 930 -24.20 -34.59 16.66
N LEU A 931 -23.45 -33.88 15.82
CA LEU A 931 -22.04 -34.17 15.51
C LEU A 931 -21.07 -33.38 16.37
N LEU A 932 -21.54 -32.36 17.09
CA LEU A 932 -20.69 -31.44 17.82
C LEU A 932 -20.83 -31.68 19.32
N ARG A 933 -19.70 -31.60 20.03
CA ARG A 933 -19.72 -31.37 21.48
C ARG A 933 -18.95 -30.11 21.80
N TRP A 934 -19.64 -29.20 22.45
CA TRP A 934 -19.04 -27.99 22.98
C TRP A 934 -18.60 -28.19 24.42
N LYS A 935 -17.47 -27.59 24.76
CA LYS A 935 -16.98 -27.50 26.13
C LYS A 935 -16.23 -26.20 26.36
N LYS A 936 -16.13 -25.84 27.62
CA LYS A 936 -15.18 -24.83 28.11
C LYS A 936 -13.82 -25.48 28.32
N VAL A 937 -12.77 -24.88 27.77
CA VAL A 937 -11.39 -25.32 27.94
C VAL A 937 -10.72 -24.58 29.09
N SER A 938 -10.87 -23.26 29.14
CA SER A 938 -10.26 -22.41 30.16
C SER A 938 -11.06 -21.11 30.37
N GLY A 939 -10.59 -20.27 31.30
CA GLY A 939 -11.14 -18.95 31.60
C GLY A 939 -12.06 -18.89 32.83
N SER A 940 -12.81 -17.80 32.97
CA SER A 940 -13.57 -17.42 34.16
C SER A 940 -14.49 -18.53 34.63
N LYS A 941 -14.39 -18.93 35.92
CA LYS A 941 -15.26 -19.95 36.54
C LYS A 941 -16.76 -19.69 36.38
N ASP A 942 -17.13 -18.42 36.22
CA ASP A 942 -18.52 -18.00 36.11
C ASP A 942 -19.10 -18.24 34.71
N VAL A 943 -18.27 -18.39 33.69
CA VAL A 943 -18.72 -18.76 32.35
C VAL A 943 -18.98 -20.26 32.29
N THR A 944 -20.19 -20.62 31.83
CA THR A 944 -20.61 -22.01 31.56
C THR A 944 -20.82 -22.21 30.07
N VAL A 945 -20.50 -23.40 29.57
CA VAL A 945 -20.68 -23.80 28.17
C VAL A 945 -21.43 -25.12 28.17
N ASP A 946 -22.60 -25.17 27.56
CA ASP A 946 -23.33 -26.43 27.41
C ASP A 946 -22.84 -27.22 26.18
N SER A 947 -23.32 -28.46 26.02
CA SER A 947 -22.89 -29.32 24.92
C SER A 947 -23.35 -28.86 23.53
N LYS A 948 -24.30 -27.93 23.45
CA LYS A 948 -24.90 -27.42 22.21
C LYS A 948 -24.25 -26.12 21.72
N GLY A 949 -23.33 -25.54 22.49
CA GLY A 949 -22.62 -24.30 22.13
C GLY A 949 -23.17 -23.05 22.81
N LYS A 950 -24.08 -23.22 23.78
CA LYS A 950 -24.60 -22.10 24.56
C LYS A 950 -23.62 -21.72 25.66
N VAL A 951 -23.06 -20.53 25.56
CA VAL A 951 -22.17 -19.93 26.54
C VAL A 951 -22.97 -18.96 27.40
N THR A 952 -22.93 -19.11 28.72
CA THR A 952 -23.79 -18.34 29.64
C THR A 952 -22.98 -17.72 30.78
N LEU A 953 -23.33 -16.46 31.08
CA LEU A 953 -22.84 -15.67 32.21
C LEU A 953 -23.95 -15.44 33.27
N PRO A 954 -23.69 -15.68 34.57
CA PRO A 954 -24.64 -15.43 35.65
C PRO A 954 -25.08 -13.96 35.76
N LYS A 955 -26.31 -13.73 36.23
CA LYS A 955 -26.91 -12.38 36.37
C LYS A 955 -26.07 -11.38 37.16
N LYS A 956 -25.28 -11.86 38.13
CA LYS A 956 -24.51 -11.02 39.06
C LYS A 956 -23.06 -10.78 38.61
N VAL A 957 -22.65 -11.35 37.48
CA VAL A 957 -21.27 -11.26 36.98
C VAL A 957 -21.27 -10.30 35.79
N ALA A 958 -20.46 -9.25 35.87
CA ALA A 958 -20.44 -8.16 34.89
C ALA A 958 -19.74 -8.57 33.59
N THR A 959 -18.67 -9.35 33.68
CA THR A 959 -17.92 -9.85 32.53
C THR A 959 -17.34 -11.22 32.83
N GLY A 960 -17.21 -12.05 31.80
CA GLY A 960 -16.53 -13.33 31.89
C GLY A 960 -15.94 -13.75 30.55
N THR A 961 -14.65 -14.04 30.54
CA THR A 961 -13.92 -14.53 29.37
C THR A 961 -13.66 -16.02 29.51
N ALA A 962 -13.88 -16.80 28.46
CA ALA A 962 -13.59 -18.23 28.42
C ALA A 962 -13.09 -18.67 27.04
N VAL A 963 -12.24 -19.69 27.00
CA VAL A 963 -11.93 -20.39 25.76
C VAL A 963 -12.96 -21.51 25.58
N ILE A 964 -13.73 -21.43 24.51
CA ILE A 964 -14.70 -22.45 24.11
C ILE A 964 -14.12 -23.31 23.00
N GLN A 965 -14.53 -24.57 22.96
CA GLN A 965 -14.05 -25.53 21.98
C GLN A 965 -15.19 -26.41 21.51
N ALA A 966 -15.30 -26.60 20.19
CA ALA A 966 -16.17 -27.60 19.59
C ALA A 966 -15.33 -28.78 19.11
N THR A 967 -15.77 -29.99 19.47
CA THR A 967 -15.20 -31.23 18.93
C THR A 967 -16.21 -31.92 18.03
N LEU A 968 -15.74 -32.36 16.86
CA LEU A 968 -16.48 -33.28 15.99
C LEU A 968 -16.43 -34.68 16.61
N ILE A 969 -17.60 -35.25 16.89
CA ILE A 969 -17.73 -36.63 17.33
C ILE A 969 -17.33 -37.51 16.15
N ASN A 970 -16.29 -38.33 16.33
CA ASN A 970 -15.85 -39.24 15.29
C ASN A 970 -16.91 -40.35 15.11
N PRO A 971 -17.58 -40.44 13.96
CA PRO A 971 -18.62 -41.42 13.74
C PRO A 971 -18.07 -42.81 13.38
N TYR A 972 -16.80 -42.91 13.02
CA TYR A 972 -16.11 -44.17 12.69
C TYR A 972 -15.51 -44.87 13.92
N GLY A 973 -15.80 -44.37 15.12
CA GLY A 973 -15.14 -44.79 16.35
C GLY A 973 -13.79 -44.08 16.54
N GLY A 974 -13.43 -43.83 17.80
CA GLY A 974 -12.24 -43.06 18.17
C GLY A 974 -12.57 -41.79 18.96
N SER A 975 -11.54 -41.04 19.35
CA SER A 975 -11.71 -39.81 20.13
C SER A 975 -12.32 -38.70 19.29
N ALA A 976 -13.21 -37.90 19.89
CA ALA A 976 -13.72 -36.67 19.28
C ALA A 976 -12.55 -35.72 18.98
N LYS A 977 -12.56 -35.07 17.82
CA LYS A 977 -11.46 -34.22 17.34
C LYS A 977 -11.85 -32.75 17.38
N VAL A 978 -10.95 -31.88 17.80
CA VAL A 978 -11.21 -30.43 17.89
C VAL A 978 -11.36 -29.85 16.50
N ILE A 979 -12.45 -29.17 16.17
CA ILE A 979 -12.59 -28.49 14.87
C ILE A 979 -12.74 -26.97 15.00
N PHE A 980 -12.90 -26.48 16.23
CA PHE A 980 -13.04 -25.05 16.49
C PHE A 980 -12.62 -24.74 17.93
N GLN A 981 -11.89 -23.65 18.12
CA GLN A 981 -11.54 -23.11 19.42
C GLN A 981 -11.45 -21.59 19.33
N GLN A 982 -12.10 -20.89 20.26
CA GLN A 982 -12.12 -19.43 20.28
C GLN A 982 -12.19 -18.92 21.72
N GLU A 983 -11.45 -17.84 22.02
CA GLU A 983 -11.67 -17.07 23.24
C GLU A 983 -12.87 -16.13 23.06
N VAL A 984 -13.79 -16.18 24.02
CA VAL A 984 -15.04 -15.41 23.98
C VAL A 984 -15.21 -14.64 25.28
N THR A 985 -15.65 -13.39 25.17
CA THR A 985 -15.96 -12.53 26.32
C THR A 985 -17.44 -12.21 26.33
N LEU A 986 -18.10 -12.51 27.44
CA LEU A 986 -19.50 -12.19 27.68
C LEU A 986 -19.55 -10.95 28.56
N ILE A 987 -20.39 -9.97 28.19
CA ILE A 987 -20.56 -8.73 28.94
C ILE A 987 -22.02 -8.65 29.36
N ASN A 988 -22.27 -8.63 30.66
CA ASN A 988 -23.61 -8.50 31.21
C ASN A 988 -23.98 -7.03 31.34
N GLY A 989 -24.80 -6.53 30.42
CA GLY A 989 -25.30 -5.15 30.43
C GLY A 989 -26.29 -4.83 31.55
N GLU A 990 -26.70 -5.81 32.36
CA GLU A 990 -27.68 -5.66 33.45
C GLU A 990 -27.04 -5.53 34.85
N VAL A 991 -25.71 -5.73 35.01
CA VAL A 991 -25.08 -5.49 36.32
C VAL A 991 -24.96 -4.00 36.54
N GLU A 992 -25.73 -3.48 37.50
CA GLU A 992 -25.55 -2.13 38.04
C GLU A 992 -24.16 -2.04 38.67
N THR A 993 -23.19 -1.51 37.93
CA THR A 993 -21.90 -1.14 38.48
C THR A 993 -22.07 0.15 39.27
N ASP A 994 -21.61 0.17 40.52
CA ASP A 994 -21.61 1.40 41.32
C ASP A 994 -20.82 2.46 40.53
N PRO A 995 -21.47 3.53 40.03
CA PRO A 995 -20.81 4.50 39.18
C PRO A 995 -19.66 5.19 39.92
N LYS A 996 -19.69 5.26 41.25
CA LYS A 996 -18.58 5.81 42.04
C LYS A 996 -17.35 4.90 42.00
N ALA A 997 -17.53 3.58 42.07
CA ALA A 997 -16.44 2.62 42.02
C ALA A 997 -15.77 2.59 40.62
N GLU A 998 -16.54 2.73 39.54
CA GLU A 998 -15.99 2.85 38.19
C GLU A 998 -15.22 4.15 37.99
N LEU A 999 -15.77 5.29 38.43
CA LEU A 999 -15.08 6.57 38.38
C LEU A 999 -13.79 6.53 39.21
N GLN A 1000 -13.78 5.84 40.35
CA GLN A 1000 -12.60 5.65 41.19
C GLN A 1000 -11.53 4.79 40.50
N LYS A 1001 -11.91 3.74 39.76
CA LYS A 1001 -10.96 2.94 38.95
C LYS A 1001 -10.35 3.76 37.83
N ILE A 1002 -11.14 4.57 37.13
CA ILE A 1002 -10.64 5.47 36.07
C ILE A 1002 -9.68 6.49 36.67
N ALA A 1003 -10.00 7.05 37.84
CA ALA A 1003 -9.12 7.96 38.56
C ALA A 1003 -7.80 7.30 38.97
N GLN A 1004 -7.83 6.05 39.44
CA GLN A 1004 -6.62 5.30 39.81
C GLN A 1004 -5.75 4.99 38.57
N ALA A 1005 -6.35 4.55 37.47
CA ALA A 1005 -5.62 4.29 36.23
C ALA A 1005 -4.95 5.55 35.67
N LEU A 1006 -5.63 6.70 35.80
CA LEU A 1006 -5.05 8.00 35.47
C LEU A 1006 -3.88 8.34 36.42
N ASP A 1007 -4.03 8.13 37.73
CA ASP A 1007 -2.96 8.37 38.71
C ASP A 1007 -1.71 7.54 38.41
N ASP A 1008 -1.88 6.25 38.09
CA ASP A 1008 -0.78 5.36 37.74
C ASP A 1008 -0.06 5.82 36.46
N LYS A 1009 -0.82 6.24 35.43
CA LYS A 1009 -0.25 6.82 34.20
C LYS A 1009 0.49 8.12 34.46
N LEU A 1010 -0.10 9.04 35.22
CA LEU A 1010 0.54 10.32 35.57
C LEU A 1010 1.80 10.11 36.43
N ALA A 1011 1.81 9.11 37.32
CA ALA A 1011 3.00 8.73 38.09
C ALA A 1011 4.12 8.18 37.19
N ALA A 1012 3.79 7.36 36.19
CA ALA A 1012 4.74 6.86 35.21
C ALA A 1012 5.34 7.99 34.35
N ILE A 1013 4.50 8.91 33.87
CA ILE A 1013 4.94 10.09 33.13
C ILE A 1013 5.83 10.97 34.01
N ASN A 1014 5.45 11.20 35.27
CA ASN A 1014 6.28 11.98 36.20
C ASN A 1014 7.65 11.31 36.47
N LYS A 1015 7.71 9.97 36.47
CA LYS A 1015 8.98 9.23 36.54
C LYS A 1015 9.82 9.45 35.29
N LYS A 1016 9.20 9.42 34.09
CA LYS A 1016 9.88 9.77 32.83
C LYS A 1016 10.37 11.21 32.84
N LEU A 1017 9.58 12.15 33.37
CA LEU A 1017 9.95 13.57 33.49
C LEU A 1017 11.24 13.74 34.31
N LYS A 1018 11.36 13.03 35.43
CA LYS A 1018 12.57 13.06 36.27
C LYS A 1018 13.78 12.40 35.61
N ALA A 1019 13.56 11.48 34.68
CA ALA A 1019 14.60 10.79 33.93
C ALA A 1019 14.96 11.50 32.62
N ALA A 1020 14.13 12.45 32.18
CA ALA A 1020 14.33 13.20 30.96
C ALA A 1020 15.56 14.10 31.11
N THR A 1021 16.50 13.98 30.18
CA THR A 1021 17.78 14.71 30.22
C THR A 1021 17.79 15.94 29.34
N ASN A 1022 16.75 16.16 28.54
CA ASN A 1022 16.62 17.28 27.62
C ASN A 1022 15.15 17.69 27.44
N ASP A 1023 14.93 18.85 26.80
CA ASP A 1023 13.61 19.47 26.74
C ASP A 1023 12.66 18.85 25.72
N GLU A 1024 13.22 18.17 24.73
CA GLU A 1024 12.45 17.40 23.75
C GLU A 1024 11.76 16.20 24.42
N GLN A 1025 12.50 15.44 25.24
CA GLN A 1025 11.92 14.38 26.07
C GLN A 1025 10.88 14.92 27.05
N LYS A 1026 11.07 16.13 27.59
CA LYS A 1026 10.06 16.77 28.46
C LYS A 1026 8.83 17.22 27.67
N ALA A 1027 8.99 17.71 26.44
CA ALA A 1027 7.90 18.15 25.57
C ALA A 1027 7.04 16.98 25.09
N GLU A 1028 7.63 15.81 24.78
CA GLU A 1028 6.87 14.58 24.48
C GLU A 1028 5.95 14.17 25.63
N LEU A 1029 6.39 14.38 26.87
CA LEU A 1029 5.57 14.08 28.05
C LEU A 1029 4.34 14.98 28.16
N VAL A 1030 4.34 16.18 27.55
CA VAL A 1030 3.13 17.03 27.46
C VAL A 1030 2.05 16.32 26.64
N LEU A 1031 2.42 15.72 25.51
CA LEU A 1031 1.49 14.96 24.66
C LEU A 1031 0.98 13.71 25.37
N GLU A 1032 1.85 12.97 26.05
CA GLU A 1032 1.44 11.79 26.84
C GLU A 1032 0.44 12.16 27.95
N VAL A 1033 0.61 13.31 28.62
CA VAL A 1033 -0.32 13.78 29.65
C VAL A 1033 -1.67 14.21 29.06
N VAL A 1034 -1.67 14.89 27.91
CA VAL A 1034 -2.90 15.28 27.21
C VAL A 1034 -3.66 14.05 26.69
N GLN A 1035 -2.95 13.05 26.19
CA GLN A 1035 -3.55 11.79 25.77
C GLN A 1035 -4.17 11.05 26.96
N ALA A 1036 -3.44 10.90 28.08
CA ALA A 1036 -3.96 10.26 29.29
C ALA A 1036 -5.22 10.97 29.84
N ARG A 1037 -5.28 12.30 29.72
CA ARG A 1037 -6.48 13.09 30.04
C ARG A 1037 -7.66 12.71 29.16
N ASN A 1038 -7.48 12.68 27.84
CA ASN A 1038 -8.56 12.44 26.89
C ASN A 1038 -9.12 11.02 27.05
N GLU A 1039 -8.25 10.02 27.25
CA GLU A 1039 -8.64 8.64 27.55
C GLU A 1039 -9.46 8.54 28.84
N ALA A 1040 -9.02 9.20 29.92
CA ALA A 1040 -9.75 9.21 31.18
C ALA A 1040 -11.11 9.92 31.08
N VAL A 1041 -11.21 11.05 30.37
CA VAL A 1041 -12.47 11.78 30.17
C VAL A 1041 -13.46 10.96 29.33
N ASN A 1042 -12.99 10.31 28.27
CA ASN A 1042 -13.81 9.42 27.46
C ASN A 1042 -14.33 8.23 28.28
N ALA A 1043 -13.48 7.62 29.11
CA ALA A 1043 -13.89 6.57 30.02
C ALA A 1043 -14.94 7.06 31.03
N ILE A 1044 -14.77 8.26 31.62
CA ILE A 1044 -15.75 8.88 32.54
C ILE A 1044 -17.11 9.12 31.85
N ASN A 1045 -17.09 9.61 30.61
CA ASN A 1045 -18.31 9.88 29.85
C ASN A 1045 -19.13 8.60 29.57
N ASN A 1046 -18.45 7.46 29.46
CA ASN A 1046 -19.08 6.15 29.21
C ASN A 1046 -19.62 5.46 30.48
N VAL A 1047 -19.25 5.92 31.68
CA VAL A 1047 -19.80 5.40 32.94
C VAL A 1047 -21.29 5.74 33.02
N LYS A 1048 -22.14 4.82 33.50
CA LYS A 1048 -23.59 5.07 33.70
C LYS A 1048 -23.84 5.84 35.01
N ALA A 1049 -23.28 7.05 35.14
CA ALA A 1049 -23.39 7.96 36.30
C ALA A 1049 -24.29 9.18 36.01
N THR A 1050 -24.74 9.87 37.07
CA THR A 1050 -25.37 11.19 36.94
C THR A 1050 -24.37 12.21 36.38
N ASN A 1051 -24.84 13.21 35.64
CA ASN A 1051 -23.99 14.27 35.09
C ASN A 1051 -23.19 14.99 36.18
N SER A 1052 -23.76 15.13 37.39
CA SER A 1052 -23.06 15.70 38.55
C SER A 1052 -21.81 14.90 38.95
N LEU A 1053 -21.91 13.57 39.02
CA LEU A 1053 -20.77 12.70 39.35
C LEU A 1053 -19.72 12.68 38.24
N LYS A 1054 -20.13 12.66 36.97
CA LYS A 1054 -19.21 12.74 35.82
C LYS A 1054 -18.45 14.06 35.81
N ASN A 1055 -19.15 15.18 35.97
CA ASN A 1055 -18.55 16.51 35.96
C ASN A 1055 -17.55 16.66 37.11
N LYS A 1056 -17.87 16.13 38.30
CA LYS A 1056 -16.94 16.10 39.44
C LYS A 1056 -15.66 15.33 39.10
N ALA A 1057 -15.79 14.11 38.56
CA ALA A 1057 -14.63 13.29 38.17
C ALA A 1057 -13.80 13.94 37.05
N ILE A 1058 -14.45 14.54 36.03
CA ILE A 1058 -13.76 15.25 34.94
C ILE A 1058 -12.97 16.44 35.50
N ASN A 1059 -13.53 17.19 36.45
CA ASN A 1059 -12.84 18.31 37.07
C ASN A 1059 -11.64 17.87 37.91
N GLU A 1060 -11.76 16.77 38.66
CA GLU A 1060 -10.65 16.16 39.40
C GLU A 1060 -9.54 15.67 38.43
N THR A 1061 -9.91 15.01 37.33
CA THR A 1061 -8.99 14.62 36.25
C THR A 1061 -8.26 15.83 35.67
N LYS A 1062 -8.97 16.90 35.31
CA LYS A 1062 -8.38 18.15 34.80
C LYS A 1062 -7.40 18.75 35.81
N SER A 1063 -7.76 18.79 37.09
CA SER A 1063 -6.90 19.34 38.14
C SER A 1063 -5.58 18.57 38.27
N LYS A 1064 -5.63 17.23 38.26
CA LYS A 1064 -4.43 16.38 38.38
C LYS A 1064 -3.52 16.50 37.16
N VAL A 1065 -4.12 16.49 35.97
CA VAL A 1065 -3.43 16.66 34.68
C VAL A 1065 -2.75 18.03 34.61
N ASN A 1066 -3.48 19.11 34.91
CA ASN A 1066 -2.93 20.47 34.87
C ASN A 1066 -1.74 20.61 35.83
N LYS A 1067 -1.80 20.00 37.02
CA LYS A 1067 -0.68 20.01 37.97
C LYS A 1067 0.60 19.41 37.37
N LEU A 1068 0.51 18.27 36.69
CA LEU A 1068 1.67 17.64 36.06
C LEU A 1068 2.12 18.40 34.81
N LEU A 1069 1.19 18.90 33.99
CA LEU A 1069 1.52 19.77 32.85
C LEU A 1069 2.29 21.01 33.30
N THR A 1070 1.85 21.69 34.35
CA THR A 1070 2.57 22.84 34.91
C THR A 1070 3.95 22.43 35.42
N ALA A 1071 4.10 21.26 36.05
CA ALA A 1071 5.42 20.76 36.48
C ALA A 1071 6.35 20.50 35.28
N ILE A 1072 5.86 19.86 34.22
CA ILE A 1072 6.62 19.62 32.99
C ILE A 1072 7.04 20.95 32.35
N ILE A 1073 6.11 21.89 32.20
CA ILE A 1073 6.37 23.21 31.61
C ILE A 1073 7.40 23.99 32.44
N MET A 1074 7.29 23.98 33.77
CA MET A 1074 8.28 24.64 34.65
C MET A 1074 9.67 24.00 34.55
N GLU A 1075 9.76 22.67 34.39
CA GLU A 1075 11.03 21.98 34.21
C GLU A 1075 11.64 22.22 32.82
N ILE A 1076 10.83 22.48 31.79
CA ILE A 1076 11.28 22.93 30.46
C ILE A 1076 11.77 24.38 30.53
N MET A 1077 11.10 25.24 31.30
CA MET A 1077 11.48 26.66 31.43
C MET A 1077 12.74 26.88 32.30
N ARG A 1078 13.18 25.88 33.05
CA ARG A 1078 14.35 25.96 33.96
C ARG A 1078 15.65 25.41 33.36
N SER A 1079 15.53 24.51 32.41
CA SER A 1079 16.61 24.03 31.53
C SER A 1079 16.92 25.05 30.45
#